data_AF-A0A850J8L6-F1
#
_entry.id   AF-A0A850J8L6-F1
#
_cell.length_a   1.000
_cell.length_b   1.000
_cell.length_c   1.000
_cell.angle_alpha   90.00
_cell.angle_beta   90.00
_cell.angle_gamma   90.00
#
_symmetry.space_group_name_H-M   'P 1'
#
loop_
_entity.id
_entity.type
_entity.pdbx_description
1 polymer ?
#
loop_
_entity_poly.entity_id
_entity_poly.type
_entity_poly.pdbx_seq_one_letter_code
_entity_poly.pdbx_strand_id
1 'polypeptide(L)'
;RGGRQGWPAAAARRYLLDGTFALLDGAKPAETEPPAAHVLNRDLLPAGDLPLDPRTLQPAGEIVLADLVPVAHAGRPDWGTVFEARAARLDHEGTQAVVSVLRALDPEAAARLRARRDDLVRAARDKREEHVEQLRDLIAMSRRDGLLTEGEEREAEEAVRLLTAGDRRDFDRIGRELDALRARLDEWCKTSIQAAREALDEARQTGDLRTADTKRIEDHIKGRDLTTAREFIAQLKAGKQLPEKAESLDFAHFYPAFPDVFHRHSRQTGKRARKQETSGYIDALKDALIAGRDVAEPELYDLLATAGIDIPQTREASRRVAGEGLRKWLNLRDGRSKTPGNLRSLIDATLKMIGLEGTQGDADQGPDRMWIVLDGVRHVGSVGGALLPAFGSQKSPSGGRLRLLLHWGRPGPQQLVDLLNGQPEGETVLALYFGVLSADDRAQLGEAARKRRAPVAGVLDDAAIAYLACRPQDWSVAVALMAPFTSTDPYTPTGGVPEEMFYGRSEQLRKVTDRRGPSFVFGGRQLGKSALLRKAERDLAADPNRTVILETIQTVGLVRSMSLWPILGDRLAKAGVVRSGLTGRDQVIDAVRGWADADGNRQLLILLDEADGFLNRDAERGRFEDVTALRTLMEDTGRRVKVVWAGLHQTARFHGLPNQPLAQLGEPIAIGPLDPQDAFDLLVRPLATLGLVFPETLAARVIAEANNAPALVQLFAGKLLARLRETPRTLPYEITREDVAEVWRDQKLVDGFQKRFDYTLTLDKRYKVIAYTVALHALDDGADEALTVRQLREECRYWWARGFENCSGDDFRSLLDECVNLGVLGVDDGRYRLRTPHVLRLLGGVREIENVLESAADFDDPDEFDAHSYRMPHLTGPDRAPLSIGQLTGLLRPGRLVHVVAGSAALHAERVAAALQAMPSDRSDLEIRVVRPGEATFDSAVLRARRHPGHDVIVVDLHAARDGEQFERRFTEARHAVADRSGDGTLSIVLVAGPAAAAGWLRYAADDDVELVPLRRFDAPAIRQWMLEDSLGFPDDAGQRELLRRTGGWPTLVGRVVTGLAGRDRDQALDAVLRQVRAKPSTFLDDTGVRADPCLAAAWHVLVKEDDRGTIEDLTTLLTLYGEDGTAGLTPPDLREHGYDGLHDLVEALRVLGALEPVDGELACEPVLADATRRSG
;
A
#
# COMPACT_ATOMS: atom_id res chain seq x y z
N ARG A 1 -77.30 4.00 55.88
CA ARG A 1 -77.06 2.59 56.28
C ARG A 1 -75.57 2.43 56.63
N GLY A 2 -75.18 2.85 57.83
CA GLY A 2 -73.83 2.64 58.37
C GLY A 2 -73.77 1.28 59.05
N GLY A 3 -72.82 0.44 58.66
CA GLY A 3 -72.67 -0.90 59.23
C GLY A 3 -71.68 -1.85 58.53
N ARG A 4 -70.82 -1.37 57.61
CA ARG A 4 -69.87 -2.23 56.88
C ARG A 4 -68.43 -1.71 56.79
N GLN A 5 -68.00 -0.77 57.64
CA GLN A 5 -66.60 -0.28 57.65
C GLN A 5 -65.68 -0.94 58.67
N GLY A 6 -66.19 -1.81 59.56
CA GLY A 6 -65.35 -2.54 60.54
C GLY A 6 -64.87 -3.92 60.08
N TRP A 7 -65.36 -4.42 58.94
CA TRP A 7 -65.19 -5.82 58.55
C TRP A 7 -63.76 -6.19 58.10
N PRO A 8 -63.02 -5.35 57.34
CA PRO A 8 -61.65 -5.69 56.92
C PRO A 8 -60.64 -5.68 58.07
N ALA A 9 -60.71 -4.68 58.97
CA ALA A 9 -59.84 -4.60 60.14
C ALA A 9 -60.13 -5.71 61.17
N ALA A 10 -61.41 -6.06 61.35
CA ALA A 10 -61.80 -7.20 62.18
C ALA A 10 -61.33 -8.53 61.57
N ALA A 11 -61.41 -8.69 60.25
CA ALA A 11 -60.93 -9.89 59.56
C ALA A 11 -59.40 -10.04 59.64
N ALA A 12 -58.63 -8.95 59.48
CA ALA A 12 -57.18 -8.97 59.63
C ALA A 12 -56.73 -9.28 61.07
N ARG A 13 -57.43 -8.70 62.05
CA ARG A 13 -57.17 -8.96 63.48
C ARG A 13 -57.52 -10.40 63.86
N ARG A 14 -58.59 -10.95 63.28
CA ARG A 14 -58.98 -12.35 63.43
C ARG A 14 -57.95 -13.28 62.78
N TYR A 15 -57.48 -12.99 61.57
CA TYR A 15 -56.42 -13.76 60.90
C TYR A 15 -55.11 -13.78 61.70
N LEU A 16 -54.69 -12.64 62.26
CA LEU A 16 -53.51 -12.56 63.14
C LEU A 16 -53.70 -13.33 64.44
N LEU A 17 -54.87 -13.24 65.06
CA LEU A 17 -55.20 -13.99 66.27
C LEU A 17 -55.27 -15.50 65.98
N ASP A 18 -55.92 -15.92 64.91
CA ASP A 18 -56.03 -17.32 64.50
C ASP A 18 -54.63 -17.90 64.17
N GLY A 19 -53.76 -17.11 63.52
CA GLY A 19 -52.37 -17.49 63.28
C GLY A 19 -51.54 -17.58 64.56
N THR A 20 -51.78 -16.68 65.53
CA THR A 20 -51.12 -16.71 66.84
C THR A 20 -51.60 -17.91 67.67
N PHE A 21 -52.90 -18.22 67.63
CA PHE A 21 -53.45 -19.39 68.30
C PHE A 21 -52.98 -20.70 67.67
N ALA A 22 -52.90 -20.79 66.34
CA ALA A 22 -52.34 -21.95 65.65
C ALA A 22 -50.85 -22.20 66.02
N LEU A 23 -50.07 -21.13 66.18
CA LEU A 23 -48.69 -21.19 66.69
C LEU A 23 -48.62 -21.71 68.14
N LEU A 24 -49.56 -21.29 68.99
CA LEU A 24 -49.67 -21.75 70.38
C LEU A 24 -50.16 -23.20 70.49
N ASP A 25 -50.94 -23.68 69.52
CA ASP A 25 -51.44 -25.06 69.39
C ASP A 25 -50.40 -26.03 68.75
N GLY A 26 -49.16 -25.58 68.54
CA GLY A 26 -48.05 -26.41 68.07
C GLY A 26 -47.91 -26.50 66.55
N ALA A 27 -48.63 -25.69 65.77
CA ALA A 27 -48.33 -25.54 64.34
C ALA A 27 -46.98 -24.81 64.17
N LYS A 28 -46.10 -25.35 63.33
CA LYS A 28 -44.84 -24.70 63.01
C LYS A 28 -45.11 -23.41 62.22
N PRO A 29 -44.44 -22.28 62.51
CA PRO A 29 -44.50 -21.11 61.66
C PRO A 29 -44.04 -21.46 60.25
N ALA A 30 -44.54 -20.73 59.24
CA ALA A 30 -43.99 -20.81 57.90
C ALA A 30 -42.49 -20.49 57.97
N GLU A 31 -41.64 -21.37 57.42
CA GLU A 31 -40.18 -21.32 57.61
C GLU A 31 -39.49 -20.07 57.04
N THR A 32 -40.21 -19.19 56.34
CA THR A 32 -39.67 -17.93 55.81
C THR A 32 -40.72 -16.82 55.82
N GLU A 33 -40.46 -15.75 56.58
CA GLU A 33 -41.24 -14.52 56.53
C GLU A 33 -40.91 -13.74 55.24
N PRO A 34 -41.91 -13.22 54.49
CA PRO A 34 -41.64 -12.47 53.26
C PRO A 34 -40.92 -11.14 53.58
N PRO A 35 -40.02 -10.66 52.70
CA PRO A 35 -39.39 -9.36 52.88
C PRO A 35 -40.44 -8.25 53.03
N ALA A 36 -40.28 -7.37 54.03
CA ALA A 36 -41.27 -6.33 54.33
C ALA A 36 -41.60 -5.45 53.11
N ALA A 37 -40.60 -5.12 52.29
CA ALA A 37 -40.78 -4.36 51.06
C ALA A 37 -41.68 -5.10 50.04
N HIS A 38 -41.57 -6.42 49.93
CA HIS A 38 -42.44 -7.21 49.06
C HIS A 38 -43.87 -7.23 49.58
N VAL A 39 -44.09 -7.26 50.90
CA VAL A 39 -45.43 -7.19 51.49
C VAL A 39 -46.08 -5.84 51.21
N LEU A 40 -45.31 -4.75 51.32
CA LEU A 40 -45.79 -3.39 51.11
C LEU A 40 -46.12 -3.08 49.64
N ASN A 41 -45.32 -3.61 48.70
CA ASN A 41 -45.35 -3.17 47.32
C ASN A 41 -45.83 -4.25 46.32
N ARG A 42 -46.11 -5.49 46.76
CA ARG A 42 -46.59 -6.57 45.87
C ARG A 42 -47.85 -6.20 45.08
N ASP A 43 -48.67 -5.30 45.60
CA ASP A 43 -49.93 -4.89 44.94
C ASP A 43 -49.64 -4.07 43.66
N LEU A 44 -48.40 -3.65 43.43
CA LEU A 44 -47.94 -3.03 42.19
C LEU A 44 -47.55 -4.04 41.10
N LEU A 45 -47.34 -5.31 41.43
CA LEU A 45 -47.00 -6.34 40.43
C LEU A 45 -48.04 -6.53 39.31
N PRO A 46 -49.35 -6.36 39.53
CA PRO A 46 -50.34 -6.36 38.45
C PRO A 46 -50.24 -5.17 37.49
N ALA A 47 -49.58 -4.06 37.87
CA ALA A 47 -49.25 -2.98 36.94
C ALA A 47 -48.11 -3.44 36.03
N GLY A 48 -48.47 -4.13 34.94
CA GLY A 48 -47.51 -4.68 33.99
C GLY A 48 -46.66 -3.63 33.26
N ASP A 49 -47.12 -2.36 33.22
CA ASP A 49 -46.43 -1.23 32.59
C ASP A 49 -45.45 -0.52 33.56
N LEU A 50 -45.55 -0.79 34.86
CA LEU A 50 -44.73 -0.15 35.87
C LEU A 50 -43.43 -0.95 36.10
N PRO A 51 -42.25 -0.38 35.79
CA PRO A 51 -40.98 -1.01 36.12
C PRO A 51 -40.81 -1.04 37.65
N LEU A 52 -40.52 -2.22 38.20
CA LEU A 52 -40.34 -2.40 39.65
C LEU A 52 -38.93 -2.90 39.94
N ASP A 53 -38.32 -2.39 41.00
CA ASP A 53 -37.07 -2.95 41.52
C ASP A 53 -37.33 -4.38 42.03
N PRO A 54 -36.60 -5.39 41.56
CA PRO A 54 -36.91 -6.80 41.87
C PRO A 54 -36.65 -7.22 43.32
N ARG A 55 -35.97 -6.40 44.13
CA ARG A 55 -35.66 -6.66 45.55
C ARG A 55 -36.61 -5.95 46.51
N THR A 56 -37.17 -4.82 46.09
CA THR A 56 -38.02 -3.96 46.94
C THR A 56 -39.44 -3.83 46.41
N LEU A 57 -39.66 -4.17 45.14
CA LEU A 57 -40.88 -3.97 44.36
C LEU A 57 -41.33 -2.50 44.31
N GLN A 58 -40.43 -1.56 44.57
CA GLN A 58 -40.71 -0.14 44.42
C GLN A 58 -40.65 0.26 42.94
N PRO A 59 -41.47 1.23 42.50
CA PRO A 59 -41.38 1.78 41.15
C PRO A 59 -39.99 2.35 40.86
N ALA A 60 -39.39 1.91 39.76
CA ALA A 60 -38.12 2.41 39.27
C ALA A 60 -38.38 3.51 38.22
N GLY A 61 -38.41 4.77 38.64
CA GLY A 61 -38.62 5.93 37.77
C GLY A 61 -39.88 6.74 38.10
N GLU A 62 -40.26 7.64 37.19
CA GLU A 62 -41.42 8.52 37.34
C GLU A 62 -42.73 7.73 37.14
N ILE A 63 -43.67 7.86 38.07
CA ILE A 63 -44.91 7.07 38.08
C ILE A 63 -46.00 7.85 37.34
N VAL A 64 -46.51 7.32 36.24
CA VAL A 64 -47.64 7.92 35.52
C VAL A 64 -48.94 7.33 36.06
N LEU A 65 -49.95 8.19 36.26
CA LEU A 65 -51.25 7.77 36.82
C LEU A 65 -51.90 6.63 36.01
N ALA A 66 -51.71 6.63 34.69
CA ALA A 66 -52.21 5.60 33.78
C ALA A 66 -51.72 4.19 34.13
N ASP A 67 -50.47 4.05 34.59
CA ASP A 67 -49.84 2.77 34.90
C ASP A 67 -50.39 2.16 36.21
N LEU A 68 -51.00 2.98 37.06
CA LEU A 68 -51.61 2.57 38.32
C LEU A 68 -53.11 2.25 38.20
N VAL A 69 -53.77 2.67 37.11
CA VAL A 69 -55.21 2.41 36.88
C VAL A 69 -55.56 0.91 36.94
N PRO A 70 -54.75 -0.02 36.36
CA PRO A 70 -55.03 -1.45 36.45
C PRO A 70 -55.00 -1.99 37.88
N VAL A 71 -54.20 -1.37 38.76
CA VAL A 71 -54.05 -1.76 40.17
C VAL A 71 -55.14 -1.15 41.04
N ALA A 72 -55.51 0.11 40.80
CA ALA A 72 -56.46 0.86 41.61
C ALA A 72 -57.90 0.31 41.55
N HIS A 73 -58.27 -0.38 40.48
CA HIS A 73 -59.62 -0.92 40.24
C HIS A 73 -59.72 -2.44 40.34
N ALA A 74 -58.61 -3.16 40.51
CA ALA A 74 -58.59 -4.62 40.55
C ALA A 74 -58.84 -5.15 41.97
N GLY A 75 -59.57 -6.27 42.07
CA GLY A 75 -59.65 -7.06 43.29
C GLY A 75 -58.34 -7.81 43.59
N ARG A 76 -58.40 -8.85 44.42
CA ARG A 76 -57.23 -9.72 44.68
C ARG A 76 -56.69 -10.27 43.35
N PRO A 77 -55.42 -10.03 42.98
CA PRO A 77 -54.91 -10.41 41.68
C PRO A 77 -54.80 -11.93 41.53
N ASP A 78 -55.11 -12.45 40.35
CA ASP A 78 -54.73 -13.80 39.96
C ASP A 78 -53.25 -13.81 39.56
N TRP A 79 -52.41 -14.32 40.46
CA TRP A 79 -50.97 -14.36 40.27
C TRP A 79 -50.52 -15.21 39.07
N GLY A 80 -51.32 -16.19 38.63
CA GLY A 80 -51.05 -16.93 37.39
C GLY A 80 -51.18 -16.02 36.17
N THR A 81 -52.28 -15.26 36.10
CA THR A 81 -52.50 -14.27 35.04
C THR A 81 -51.47 -13.14 35.07
N VAL A 82 -51.09 -12.64 36.26
CA VAL A 82 -50.04 -11.62 36.40
C VAL A 82 -48.68 -12.15 35.96
N PHE A 83 -48.34 -13.40 36.30
CA PHE A 83 -47.12 -14.05 35.84
C PHE A 83 -47.08 -14.15 34.31
N GLU A 84 -48.15 -14.65 33.68
CA GLU A 84 -48.20 -14.81 32.22
C GLU A 84 -48.20 -13.44 31.51
N ALA A 85 -48.87 -12.43 32.06
CA ALA A 85 -48.84 -11.06 31.52
C ALA A 85 -47.43 -10.45 31.53
N ARG A 86 -46.65 -10.64 32.61
CA ARG A 86 -45.25 -10.20 32.68
C ARG A 86 -44.33 -11.05 31.80
N ALA A 87 -44.52 -12.36 31.79
CA ALA A 87 -43.79 -13.29 30.94
C ALA A 87 -43.97 -12.98 29.44
N ALA A 88 -45.19 -12.61 29.01
CA ALA A 88 -45.47 -12.22 27.63
C ALA A 88 -44.68 -10.98 27.17
N ARG A 89 -44.18 -10.17 28.10
CA ARG A 89 -43.36 -8.98 27.85
C ARG A 89 -41.87 -9.20 28.09
N LEU A 90 -41.46 -10.45 28.36
CA LEU A 90 -40.08 -10.82 28.72
C LEU A 90 -39.56 -10.20 30.03
N ASP A 91 -40.45 -9.72 30.89
CA ASP A 91 -40.11 -9.20 32.22
C ASP A 91 -39.84 -10.34 33.21
N HIS A 92 -38.65 -10.94 33.09
CA HIS A 92 -38.26 -12.09 33.90
C HIS A 92 -37.80 -11.75 35.33
N GLU A 93 -37.59 -10.46 35.61
CA GLU A 93 -37.41 -9.91 36.96
C GLU A 93 -38.75 -9.82 37.69
N GLY A 94 -39.79 -9.30 37.03
CA GLY A 94 -41.15 -9.24 37.57
C GLY A 94 -41.79 -10.62 37.73
N THR A 95 -41.53 -11.58 36.82
CA THR A 95 -41.95 -12.97 37.05
C THR A 95 -41.23 -13.62 38.25
N GLN A 96 -39.96 -13.27 38.51
CA GLN A 96 -39.24 -13.71 39.72
C GLN A 96 -39.86 -13.12 40.99
N ALA A 97 -40.28 -11.86 40.93
CA ALA A 97 -40.99 -11.19 42.01
C ALA A 97 -42.33 -11.88 42.30
N VAL A 98 -43.12 -12.23 41.27
CA VAL A 98 -44.38 -12.99 41.43
C VAL A 98 -44.13 -14.35 42.09
N VAL A 99 -43.12 -15.11 41.64
CA VAL A 99 -42.72 -16.39 42.26
C VAL A 99 -42.31 -16.19 43.72
N SER A 100 -41.58 -15.11 44.03
CA SER A 100 -41.10 -14.81 45.39
C SER A 100 -42.25 -14.45 46.33
N VAL A 101 -43.24 -13.68 45.86
CA VAL A 101 -44.47 -13.37 46.61
C VAL A 101 -45.30 -14.63 46.83
N LEU A 102 -45.42 -15.50 45.82
CA LEU A 102 -46.17 -16.75 45.92
C LEU A 102 -45.55 -17.78 46.86
N ARG A 103 -44.23 -17.78 47.08
CA ARG A 103 -43.60 -18.72 48.04
C ARG A 103 -44.23 -18.70 49.43
N ALA A 104 -44.68 -17.52 49.89
CA ALA A 104 -45.32 -17.37 51.19
C ALA A 104 -46.85 -17.56 51.15
N LEU A 105 -47.49 -17.37 49.99
CA LEU A 105 -48.95 -17.40 49.84
C LEU A 105 -49.50 -18.74 49.33
N ASP A 106 -48.75 -19.40 48.45
CA ASP A 106 -49.08 -20.67 47.78
C ASP A 106 -47.78 -21.35 47.27
N PRO A 107 -47.14 -22.19 48.11
CA PRO A 107 -45.87 -22.84 47.76
C PRO A 107 -45.94 -23.77 46.54
N GLU A 108 -47.07 -24.44 46.31
CA GLU A 108 -47.25 -25.34 45.17
C GLU A 108 -47.35 -24.56 43.86
N ALA A 109 -48.13 -23.47 43.83
CA ALA A 109 -48.18 -22.59 42.67
C ALA A 109 -46.83 -21.89 42.41
N ALA A 110 -46.09 -21.52 43.46
CA ALA A 110 -44.75 -20.95 43.34
C ALA A 110 -43.75 -21.92 42.71
N ALA A 111 -43.79 -23.21 43.09
CA ALA A 111 -42.92 -24.24 42.50
C ALA A 111 -43.23 -24.47 41.01
N ARG A 112 -44.52 -24.55 40.64
CA ARG A 112 -44.96 -24.70 39.25
C ARG A 112 -44.55 -23.51 38.38
N LEU A 113 -44.80 -22.28 38.85
CA LEU A 113 -44.44 -21.07 38.11
C LEU A 113 -42.91 -20.84 38.06
N ARG A 114 -42.16 -21.32 39.06
CA ARG A 114 -40.69 -21.33 39.00
C ARG A 114 -40.18 -22.20 37.86
N ALA A 115 -40.66 -23.45 37.75
CA ALA A 115 -40.27 -24.33 36.65
C ALA A 115 -40.62 -23.71 35.28
N ARG A 116 -41.83 -23.15 35.16
CA ARG A 116 -42.26 -22.42 33.96
C ARG A 116 -41.36 -21.22 33.64
N ARG A 117 -40.95 -20.45 34.65
CA ARG A 117 -40.03 -19.32 34.49
C ARG A 117 -38.67 -19.79 33.98
N ASP A 118 -38.14 -20.87 34.54
CA ASP A 118 -36.82 -21.39 34.16
C ASP A 118 -36.83 -21.85 32.68
N ASP A 119 -37.94 -22.36 32.17
CA ASP A 119 -38.13 -22.64 30.73
C ASP A 119 -38.16 -21.36 29.89
N LEU A 120 -38.94 -20.35 30.33
CA LEU A 120 -39.09 -19.09 29.59
C LEU A 120 -37.80 -18.27 29.56
N VAL A 121 -37.04 -18.23 30.66
CA VAL A 121 -35.74 -17.56 30.73
C VAL A 121 -34.73 -18.22 29.80
N ARG A 122 -34.74 -19.56 29.69
CA ARG A 122 -33.89 -20.27 28.71
C ARG A 122 -34.27 -19.85 27.29
N ALA A 123 -35.55 -19.89 26.93
CA ALA A 123 -36.00 -19.46 25.61
C ALA A 123 -35.70 -17.97 25.31
N ALA A 124 -35.81 -17.08 26.30
CA ALA A 124 -35.46 -15.67 26.16
C ALA A 124 -33.95 -15.46 25.97
N ARG A 125 -33.12 -16.27 26.65
CA ARG A 125 -31.67 -16.27 26.48
C ARG A 125 -31.27 -16.74 25.08
N ASP A 126 -31.85 -17.83 24.59
CA ASP A 126 -31.57 -18.36 23.25
C ASP A 126 -31.93 -17.31 22.18
N LYS A 127 -33.09 -16.66 22.30
CA LYS A 127 -33.50 -15.57 21.39
C LYS A 127 -32.58 -14.35 21.44
N ARG A 128 -32.12 -13.98 22.64
CA ARG A 128 -31.15 -12.88 22.80
C ARG A 128 -29.83 -13.25 22.11
N GLU A 129 -29.34 -14.46 22.30
CA GLU A 129 -28.10 -14.94 21.68
C GLU A 129 -28.22 -14.97 20.15
N GLU A 130 -29.35 -15.43 19.59
CA GLU A 130 -29.64 -15.37 18.15
C GLU A 130 -29.67 -13.91 17.63
N HIS A 131 -30.34 -12.99 18.33
CA HIS A 131 -30.39 -11.59 17.90
C HIS A 131 -29.02 -10.91 17.98
N VAL A 132 -28.21 -11.23 18.99
CA VAL A 132 -26.83 -10.76 19.11
C VAL A 132 -25.97 -11.29 17.96
N GLU A 133 -26.12 -12.57 17.59
CA GLU A 133 -25.41 -13.16 16.47
C GLU A 133 -25.77 -12.44 15.15
N GLN A 134 -27.07 -12.21 14.90
CA GLN A 134 -27.53 -11.45 13.73
C GLN A 134 -26.99 -10.02 13.69
N LEU A 135 -26.87 -9.35 14.85
CA LEU A 135 -26.28 -8.01 14.95
C LEU A 135 -24.77 -8.03 14.71
N ARG A 136 -24.04 -9.01 15.26
CA ARG A 136 -22.61 -9.19 14.99
C ARG A 136 -22.35 -9.45 13.51
N ASP A 137 -23.18 -10.28 12.88
CA ASP A 137 -23.10 -10.52 11.44
C ASP A 137 -23.38 -9.24 10.64
N LEU A 138 -24.38 -8.44 11.05
CA LEU A 138 -24.65 -7.15 10.41
C LEU A 138 -23.47 -6.18 10.55
N ILE A 139 -22.89 -6.05 11.75
CA ILE A 139 -21.74 -5.19 12.02
C ILE A 139 -20.57 -5.63 11.14
N ALA A 140 -20.25 -6.94 11.14
CA ALA A 140 -19.17 -7.50 10.34
C ALA A 140 -19.41 -7.27 8.84
N MET A 141 -20.62 -7.49 8.33
CA MET A 141 -20.96 -7.23 6.92
C MET A 141 -20.87 -5.75 6.56
N SER A 142 -21.42 -4.88 7.40
CA SER A 142 -21.49 -3.43 7.14
C SER A 142 -20.11 -2.80 7.19
N ARG A 143 -19.28 -3.22 8.15
CA ARG A 143 -17.85 -2.93 8.19
C ARG A 143 -17.16 -3.37 6.91
N ARG A 144 -17.32 -4.65 6.55
CA ARG A 144 -16.66 -5.23 5.37
C ARG A 144 -16.99 -4.43 4.11
N ASP A 145 -18.26 -4.05 3.95
CA ASP A 145 -18.77 -3.35 2.76
C ASP A 145 -18.49 -1.82 2.77
N GLY A 146 -17.85 -1.30 3.83
CA GLY A 146 -17.44 0.10 3.96
C GLY A 146 -18.57 1.05 4.37
N LEU A 147 -19.65 0.52 4.95
CA LEU A 147 -20.84 1.26 5.39
C LEU A 147 -20.70 1.87 6.78
N LEU A 148 -19.82 1.30 7.61
CA LEU A 148 -19.52 1.80 8.95
C LEU A 148 -18.09 2.33 8.99
N THR A 149 -17.89 3.41 9.73
CA THR A 149 -16.56 3.83 10.16
C THR A 149 -16.04 2.93 11.28
N GLU A 150 -14.73 2.97 11.56
CA GLU A 150 -14.15 2.14 12.62
C GLU A 150 -14.63 2.57 14.02
N GLY A 151 -14.90 3.87 14.21
CA GLY A 151 -15.53 4.39 15.43
C GLY A 151 -16.95 3.86 15.64
N GLU A 152 -17.78 3.88 14.60
CA GLU A 152 -19.15 3.33 14.63
C GLU A 152 -19.16 1.81 14.85
N GLU A 153 -18.21 1.09 14.24
CA GLU A 153 -18.01 -0.35 14.49
C GLU A 153 -17.72 -0.61 15.96
N ARG A 154 -16.74 0.10 16.54
CA ARG A 154 -16.35 -0.06 17.94
C ARG A 154 -17.50 0.26 18.89
N GLU A 155 -18.23 1.33 18.62
CA GLU A 155 -19.42 1.70 19.40
C GLU A 155 -20.46 0.55 19.37
N ALA A 156 -20.69 -0.04 18.20
CA ALA A 156 -21.64 -1.14 18.05
C ALA A 156 -21.17 -2.43 18.74
N GLU A 157 -19.90 -2.80 18.61
CA GLU A 157 -19.33 -3.98 19.25
C GLU A 157 -19.36 -3.86 20.79
N GLU A 158 -18.99 -2.70 21.33
CA GLU A 158 -19.03 -2.45 22.77
C GLU A 158 -20.47 -2.43 23.29
N ALA A 159 -21.42 -1.86 22.55
CA ALA A 159 -22.84 -1.95 22.89
C ALA A 159 -23.31 -3.41 22.96
N VAL A 160 -22.98 -4.25 21.96
CA VAL A 160 -23.29 -5.69 21.98
C VAL A 160 -22.64 -6.39 23.18
N ARG A 161 -21.38 -6.05 23.50
CA ARG A 161 -20.66 -6.62 24.64
C ARG A 161 -21.33 -6.26 25.97
N LEU A 162 -21.73 -5.02 26.17
CA LEU A 162 -22.44 -4.57 27.38
C LEU A 162 -23.81 -5.24 27.53
N LEU A 163 -24.52 -5.47 26.42
CA LEU A 163 -25.81 -6.16 26.39
C LEU A 163 -25.69 -7.67 26.66
N THR A 164 -24.50 -8.24 26.47
CA THR A 164 -24.19 -9.64 26.75
C THR A 164 -23.41 -9.86 28.05
N ALA A 165 -23.04 -8.79 28.75
CA ALA A 165 -22.26 -8.85 29.98
C ALA A 165 -23.10 -9.35 31.18
N GLY A 166 -22.58 -10.35 31.88
CA GLY A 166 -23.08 -10.81 33.19
C GLY A 166 -24.37 -11.64 33.17
N ASP A 167 -24.88 -11.93 34.37
CA ASP A 167 -26.13 -12.67 34.63
C ASP A 167 -27.39 -11.80 34.50
N ARG A 168 -27.40 -10.81 33.57
CA ARG A 168 -28.56 -9.94 33.33
C ARG A 168 -29.79 -10.77 32.92
N ARG A 169 -30.96 -10.43 33.48
CA ARG A 169 -32.25 -11.13 33.26
C ARG A 169 -33.39 -10.19 32.86
N ASP A 170 -33.06 -8.94 32.54
CA ASP A 170 -33.96 -7.90 32.06
C ASP A 170 -34.11 -7.95 30.53
N PHE A 171 -34.60 -9.10 30.03
CA PHE A 171 -34.68 -9.40 28.59
C PHE A 171 -35.58 -8.42 27.81
N ASP A 172 -36.55 -7.79 28.47
CA ASP A 172 -37.41 -6.73 27.91
C ASP A 172 -36.63 -5.44 27.60
N ARG A 173 -35.66 -5.09 28.44
CA ARG A 173 -34.78 -3.92 28.24
C ARG A 173 -33.70 -4.23 27.24
N ILE A 174 -33.05 -5.40 27.38
CA ILE A 174 -32.03 -5.87 26.44
C ILE A 174 -32.59 -5.93 25.02
N GLY A 175 -33.81 -6.46 24.84
CA GLY A 175 -34.46 -6.50 23.52
C GLY A 175 -34.61 -5.11 22.89
N ARG A 176 -35.10 -4.12 23.66
CA ARG A 176 -35.25 -2.74 23.18
C ARG A 176 -33.91 -2.06 22.87
N GLU A 177 -32.88 -2.33 23.67
CA GLU A 177 -31.54 -1.79 23.44
C GLU A 177 -30.90 -2.40 22.19
N LEU A 178 -31.10 -3.71 21.93
CA LEU A 178 -30.68 -4.37 20.69
C LEU A 178 -31.43 -3.82 19.47
N ASP A 179 -32.74 -3.59 19.57
CA ASP A 179 -33.54 -2.97 18.50
C ASP A 179 -33.09 -1.53 18.20
N ALA A 180 -32.78 -0.76 19.25
CA ALA A 180 -32.26 0.60 19.11
C ALA A 180 -30.88 0.63 18.46
N LEU A 181 -30.01 -0.33 18.81
CA LEU A 181 -28.70 -0.49 18.16
C LEU A 181 -28.87 -0.86 16.69
N ARG A 182 -29.80 -1.76 16.35
CA ARG A 182 -30.10 -2.11 14.96
C ARG A 182 -30.53 -0.88 14.15
N ALA A 183 -31.44 -0.08 14.69
CA ALA A 183 -31.91 1.15 14.04
C ALA A 183 -30.79 2.16 13.83
N ARG A 184 -29.85 2.28 14.78
CA ARG A 184 -28.68 3.16 14.66
C ARG A 184 -27.73 2.70 13.55
N LEU A 185 -27.43 1.40 13.49
CA LEU A 185 -26.62 0.80 12.43
C LEU A 185 -27.22 1.06 11.04
N ASP A 186 -28.54 0.92 10.90
CA ASP A 186 -29.23 1.20 9.64
C ASP A 186 -29.14 2.69 9.24
N GLU A 187 -29.09 3.61 10.20
CA GLU A 187 -28.95 5.05 9.93
C GLU A 187 -27.52 5.45 9.53
N TRP A 188 -26.51 4.91 10.21
CA TRP A 188 -25.11 5.06 9.81
C TRP A 188 -24.87 4.56 8.38
N CYS A 189 -25.43 3.38 8.05
CA CYS A 189 -25.35 2.83 6.69
C CYS A 189 -25.98 3.76 5.64
N LYS A 190 -27.13 4.40 5.92
CA LYS A 190 -27.75 5.36 4.99
C LYS A 190 -26.89 6.60 4.80
N THR A 191 -26.32 7.13 5.88
CA THR A 191 -25.47 8.31 5.85
C THR A 191 -24.24 8.07 4.97
N SER A 192 -23.57 6.92 5.14
CA SER A 192 -22.43 6.52 4.31
C SER A 192 -22.80 6.36 2.83
N ILE A 193 -23.95 5.77 2.52
CA ILE A 193 -24.44 5.63 1.13
C ILE A 193 -24.70 7.01 0.50
N GLN A 194 -25.25 7.95 1.27
CA GLN A 194 -25.54 9.30 0.80
C GLN A 194 -24.24 10.08 0.52
N ALA A 195 -23.26 10.01 1.41
CA ALA A 195 -21.94 10.62 1.20
C ALA A 195 -21.24 10.09 -0.07
N ALA A 196 -21.33 8.78 -0.33
CA ALA A 196 -20.75 8.19 -1.54
C ALA A 196 -21.44 8.68 -2.83
N ARG A 197 -22.75 8.97 -2.79
CA ARG A 197 -23.47 9.57 -3.93
C ARG A 197 -23.03 11.00 -4.17
N GLU A 198 -22.88 11.79 -3.11
CA GLU A 198 -22.41 13.17 -3.19
C GLU A 198 -20.99 13.24 -3.78
N ALA A 199 -20.09 12.35 -3.36
CA ALA A 199 -18.76 12.24 -3.93
C ALA A 199 -18.76 11.86 -5.43
N LEU A 200 -19.69 10.99 -5.86
CA LEU A 200 -19.87 10.67 -7.28
C LEU A 200 -20.38 11.89 -8.07
N ASP A 201 -21.32 12.64 -7.52
CA ASP A 201 -21.86 13.83 -8.15
C ASP A 201 -20.82 14.96 -8.25
N GLU A 202 -19.95 15.13 -7.26
CA GLU A 202 -18.80 16.03 -7.31
C GLU A 202 -17.80 15.61 -8.41
N ALA A 203 -17.48 14.32 -8.50
CA ALA A 203 -16.59 13.80 -9.54
C ALA A 203 -17.16 14.03 -10.97
N ARG A 204 -18.48 13.97 -11.14
CA ARG A 204 -19.15 14.31 -12.42
C ARG A 204 -19.04 15.78 -12.79
N GLN A 205 -18.97 16.68 -11.80
CA GLN A 205 -18.88 18.13 -12.04
C GLN A 205 -17.45 18.56 -12.37
N THR A 206 -16.45 17.87 -11.82
CA THR A 206 -15.03 18.20 -11.95
C THR A 206 -14.34 17.57 -13.15
N GLY A 207 -14.90 16.49 -13.74
CA GLY A 207 -14.29 15.78 -14.88
C GLY A 207 -15.29 15.23 -15.90
N ASP A 208 -14.82 14.96 -17.12
CA ASP A 208 -15.59 14.32 -18.20
C ASP A 208 -15.61 12.80 -18.02
N LEU A 209 -16.56 12.29 -17.22
CA LEU A 209 -16.69 10.88 -16.88
C LEU A 209 -17.57 10.12 -17.88
N ARG A 210 -17.10 8.95 -18.36
CA ARG A 210 -17.90 8.06 -19.21
C ARG A 210 -19.19 7.65 -18.50
N THR A 211 -20.33 7.73 -19.18
CA THR A 211 -21.64 7.34 -18.61
C THR A 211 -21.67 5.88 -18.14
N ALA A 212 -20.93 4.99 -18.79
CA ALA A 212 -20.82 3.58 -18.40
C ALA A 212 -20.11 3.40 -17.04
N ASP A 213 -19.02 4.12 -16.80
CA ASP A 213 -18.26 4.06 -15.54
C ASP A 213 -19.10 4.61 -14.38
N THR A 214 -19.76 5.73 -14.63
CA THR A 214 -20.70 6.35 -13.70
C THR A 214 -21.82 5.39 -13.29
N LYS A 215 -22.41 4.66 -14.26
CA LYS A 215 -23.46 3.68 -13.99
C LYS A 215 -22.94 2.51 -13.15
N ARG A 216 -21.72 2.03 -13.44
CA ARG A 216 -21.09 0.95 -12.66
C ARG A 216 -20.91 1.35 -11.20
N ILE A 217 -20.42 2.57 -10.94
CA ILE A 217 -20.28 3.09 -9.56
C ILE A 217 -21.64 3.17 -8.87
N GLU A 218 -22.68 3.69 -9.55
CA GLU A 218 -24.02 3.71 -8.98
C GLU A 218 -24.55 2.32 -8.62
N ASP A 219 -24.27 1.31 -9.46
CA ASP A 219 -24.71 -0.06 -9.23
C ASP A 219 -24.00 -0.67 -8.00
N HIS A 220 -22.72 -0.33 -7.77
CA HIS A 220 -22.02 -0.67 -6.52
C HIS A 220 -22.62 0.01 -5.29
N ILE A 221 -22.92 1.32 -5.38
CA ILE A 221 -23.58 2.07 -4.29
C ILE A 221 -24.95 1.47 -3.98
N LYS A 222 -25.75 1.15 -5.00
CA LYS A 222 -27.06 0.47 -4.84
C LYS A 222 -26.90 -0.92 -4.22
N GLY A 223 -25.84 -1.64 -4.59
CA GLY A 223 -25.45 -2.92 -4.01
C GLY A 223 -24.84 -2.84 -2.60
N ARG A 224 -24.78 -1.64 -1.99
CA ARG A 224 -24.15 -1.34 -0.70
C ARG A 224 -22.66 -1.64 -0.61
N ASP A 225 -21.97 -1.76 -1.74
CA ASP A 225 -20.52 -2.00 -1.83
C ASP A 225 -19.77 -0.67 -1.95
N LEU A 226 -19.68 0.07 -0.84
CA LEU A 226 -19.07 1.40 -0.83
C LEU A 226 -17.55 1.33 -0.94
N THR A 227 -16.92 0.24 -0.52
CA THR A 227 -15.48 0.06 -0.65
C THR A 227 -15.04 0.14 -2.11
N THR A 228 -15.69 -0.64 -2.99
CA THR A 228 -15.39 -0.60 -4.43
C THR A 228 -15.83 0.71 -5.07
N ALA A 229 -16.99 1.26 -4.66
CA ALA A 229 -17.48 2.52 -5.22
C ALA A 229 -16.52 3.69 -4.94
N ARG A 230 -16.03 3.83 -3.69
CA ARG A 230 -15.06 4.86 -3.31
C ARG A 230 -13.74 4.70 -4.07
N GLU A 231 -13.25 3.48 -4.22
CA GLU A 231 -12.04 3.20 -5.00
C GLU A 231 -12.21 3.59 -6.48
N PHE A 232 -13.35 3.27 -7.09
CA PHE A 232 -13.64 3.67 -8.47
C PHE A 232 -13.74 5.20 -8.62
N ILE A 233 -14.36 5.88 -7.66
CA ILE A 233 -14.39 7.35 -7.63
C ILE A 233 -12.96 7.91 -7.53
N ALA A 234 -12.12 7.37 -6.65
CA ALA A 234 -10.73 7.79 -6.49
C ALA A 234 -9.91 7.57 -7.78
N GLN A 235 -10.09 6.43 -8.46
CA GLN A 235 -9.42 6.14 -9.73
C GLN A 235 -9.82 7.13 -10.82
N LEU A 236 -11.11 7.47 -10.91
CA LEU A 236 -11.61 8.47 -11.86
C LEU A 236 -11.08 9.88 -11.53
N LYS A 237 -11.04 10.28 -10.26
CA LYS A 237 -10.41 11.55 -9.81
C LYS A 237 -8.92 11.60 -10.19
N ALA A 238 -8.22 10.46 -10.16
CA ALA A 238 -6.83 10.33 -10.59
C ALA A 238 -6.65 10.21 -12.13
N GLY A 239 -7.72 10.32 -12.93
CA GLY A 239 -7.67 10.22 -14.39
C GLY A 239 -7.41 8.80 -14.93
N LYS A 240 -7.59 7.77 -14.11
CA LYS A 240 -7.40 6.36 -14.50
C LYS A 240 -8.70 5.73 -15.00
N GLN A 241 -8.57 4.72 -15.87
CA GLN A 241 -9.72 3.93 -16.32
C GLN A 241 -10.08 2.86 -15.28
N LEU A 242 -11.39 2.62 -15.13
CA LEU A 242 -11.90 1.55 -14.27
C LEU A 242 -11.60 0.17 -14.88
N PRO A 243 -11.35 -0.87 -14.06
CA PRO A 243 -11.06 -2.20 -14.57
C PRO A 243 -12.19 -2.75 -15.45
N GLU A 244 -11.89 -3.27 -16.62
CA GLU A 244 -12.83 -3.91 -17.54
C GLU A 244 -12.48 -5.40 -17.70
N LYS A 245 -13.52 -6.25 -17.70
CA LYS A 245 -13.35 -7.69 -17.89
C LYS A 245 -13.20 -8.00 -19.38
N ALA A 246 -12.05 -8.54 -19.77
CA ALA A 246 -11.89 -9.13 -21.11
C ALA A 246 -12.74 -10.41 -21.21
N GLU A 247 -13.75 -10.41 -22.09
CA GLU A 247 -14.57 -11.60 -22.32
C GLU A 247 -13.81 -12.64 -23.15
N SER A 248 -13.42 -13.76 -22.52
CA SER A 248 -13.14 -15.01 -23.24
C SER A 248 -14.19 -16.03 -22.81
N LEU A 249 -15.08 -16.36 -23.75
CA LEU A 249 -16.19 -17.30 -23.55
C LEU A 249 -15.86 -18.72 -24.03
N ASP A 250 -14.60 -18.98 -24.42
CA ASP A 250 -14.22 -20.20 -25.13
C ASP A 250 -14.49 -21.47 -24.33
N PHE A 251 -14.11 -21.47 -23.06
CA PHE A 251 -14.37 -22.59 -22.17
C PHE A 251 -15.88 -22.76 -21.90
N ALA A 252 -16.62 -21.66 -21.71
CA ALA A 252 -18.07 -21.70 -21.46
C ALA A 252 -18.88 -22.16 -22.69
N HIS A 253 -18.45 -21.80 -23.90
CA HIS A 253 -19.05 -22.28 -25.14
C HIS A 253 -18.71 -23.75 -25.43
N PHE A 254 -17.54 -24.21 -24.99
CA PHE A 254 -17.10 -25.59 -25.17
C PHE A 254 -17.73 -26.54 -24.13
N TYR A 255 -17.60 -26.26 -22.84
CA TYR A 255 -17.94 -27.17 -21.76
C TYR A 255 -19.24 -26.72 -21.03
N PRO A 256 -20.21 -27.62 -20.80
CA PRO A 256 -20.19 -29.06 -21.07
C PRO A 256 -20.71 -29.48 -22.46
N ALA A 257 -21.21 -28.52 -23.26
CA ALA A 257 -22.02 -28.79 -24.45
C ALA A 257 -21.33 -29.67 -25.51
N PHE A 258 -20.10 -29.34 -25.92
CA PHE A 258 -19.37 -30.13 -26.92
C PHE A 258 -19.06 -31.55 -26.45
N PRO A 259 -18.44 -31.76 -25.27
CA PRO A 259 -18.22 -33.10 -24.71
C PRO A 259 -19.49 -33.96 -24.69
N ASP A 260 -20.61 -33.42 -24.22
CA ASP A 260 -21.85 -34.20 -24.07
C ASP A 260 -22.49 -34.54 -25.40
N VAL A 261 -22.57 -33.60 -26.35
CA VAL A 261 -23.12 -33.85 -27.69
C VAL A 261 -22.26 -34.88 -28.43
N PHE A 262 -20.94 -34.73 -28.41
CA PHE A 262 -20.03 -35.70 -29.05
C PHE A 262 -20.11 -37.08 -28.40
N HIS A 263 -20.24 -37.15 -27.06
CA HIS A 263 -20.33 -38.42 -26.34
C HIS A 263 -21.67 -39.13 -26.61
N ARG A 264 -22.79 -38.40 -26.64
CA ARG A 264 -24.09 -38.98 -27.02
C ARG A 264 -24.07 -39.52 -28.44
N HIS A 265 -23.53 -38.74 -29.39
CA HIS A 265 -23.45 -39.16 -30.79
C HIS A 265 -22.53 -40.36 -30.99
N SER A 266 -21.38 -40.42 -30.30
CA SER A 266 -20.45 -41.54 -30.39
C SER A 266 -21.07 -42.86 -29.89
N ARG A 267 -21.93 -42.79 -28.86
CA ARG A 267 -22.70 -43.95 -28.36
C ARG A 267 -23.79 -44.42 -29.32
N GLN A 268 -24.39 -43.51 -30.09
CA GLN A 268 -25.46 -43.83 -31.05
C GLN A 268 -24.92 -44.43 -32.35
N THR A 269 -23.79 -43.91 -32.85
CA THR A 269 -23.20 -44.29 -34.14
C THR A 269 -22.15 -45.41 -34.04
N GLY A 270 -21.67 -45.71 -32.82
CA GLY A 270 -20.67 -46.76 -32.57
C GLY A 270 -21.16 -48.15 -32.97
N LYS A 271 -20.45 -48.80 -33.90
CA LYS A 271 -20.70 -50.22 -34.23
C LYS A 271 -20.21 -51.11 -33.07
N ARG A 272 -21.14 -51.68 -32.30
CA ARG A 272 -20.88 -52.60 -31.15
C ARG A 272 -19.86 -53.72 -31.43
N ALA A 273 -19.66 -54.12 -32.68
CA ALA A 273 -18.81 -55.25 -33.07
C ALA A 273 -17.30 -54.93 -33.24
N ARG A 274 -16.84 -53.65 -33.20
CA ARG A 274 -15.43 -53.29 -33.48
C ARG A 274 -14.73 -52.39 -32.45
N LYS A 275 -15.34 -52.08 -31.30
CA LYS A 275 -14.82 -51.09 -30.32
C LYS A 275 -14.46 -49.71 -30.96
N GLN A 276 -15.11 -49.35 -32.07
CA GLN A 276 -14.94 -48.05 -32.71
C GLN A 276 -16.16 -47.18 -32.39
N GLU A 277 -16.08 -46.43 -31.28
CA GLU A 277 -16.90 -45.22 -31.12
C GLU A 277 -16.21 -44.14 -31.96
N THR A 278 -16.75 -43.85 -33.14
CA THR A 278 -16.26 -42.76 -34.00
C THR A 278 -17.39 -41.76 -34.16
N SER A 279 -17.21 -40.54 -33.68
CA SER A 279 -18.14 -39.46 -33.97
C SER A 279 -18.01 -39.09 -35.45
N GLY A 280 -19.07 -39.26 -36.24
CA GLY A 280 -19.11 -38.81 -37.64
C GLY A 280 -18.96 -37.28 -37.77
N TYR A 281 -19.09 -36.55 -36.65
CA TYR A 281 -18.98 -35.09 -36.60
C TYR A 281 -17.61 -34.56 -37.01
N ILE A 282 -16.49 -35.25 -36.72
CA ILE A 282 -15.18 -34.78 -37.19
C ILE A 282 -15.10 -34.85 -38.73
N ASP A 283 -15.65 -35.90 -39.34
CA ASP A 283 -15.67 -36.04 -40.79
C ASP A 283 -16.55 -34.97 -41.44
N ALA A 284 -17.76 -34.77 -40.91
CA ALA A 284 -18.68 -33.72 -41.37
C ALA A 284 -18.08 -32.32 -41.23
N LEU A 285 -17.43 -32.03 -40.10
CA LEU A 285 -16.78 -30.75 -39.83
C LEU A 285 -15.57 -30.51 -40.74
N LYS A 286 -14.73 -31.53 -40.95
CA LYS A 286 -13.60 -31.48 -41.89
C LYS A 286 -14.08 -31.15 -43.30
N ASP A 287 -15.13 -31.80 -43.78
CA ASP A 287 -15.68 -31.55 -45.12
C ASP A 287 -16.29 -30.15 -45.23
N ALA A 288 -16.96 -29.67 -44.19
CA ALA A 288 -17.50 -28.30 -44.10
C ALA A 288 -16.39 -27.22 -44.13
N LEU A 289 -15.33 -27.39 -43.34
CA LEU A 289 -14.18 -26.49 -43.28
C LEU A 289 -13.44 -26.41 -44.63
N ILE A 290 -13.20 -27.55 -45.28
CA ILE A 290 -12.53 -27.60 -46.59
C ILE A 290 -13.40 -26.95 -47.67
N ALA A 291 -14.71 -27.19 -47.65
CA ALA A 291 -15.64 -26.63 -48.62
C ALA A 291 -16.05 -25.17 -48.33
N GLY A 292 -15.78 -24.66 -47.12
CA GLY A 292 -16.17 -23.30 -46.70
C GLY A 292 -17.69 -23.12 -46.59
N ARG A 293 -18.40 -24.14 -46.12
CA ARG A 293 -19.87 -24.16 -45.98
C ARG A 293 -20.28 -24.65 -44.60
N ASP A 294 -21.55 -24.49 -44.25
CA ASP A 294 -22.10 -25.02 -43.02
C ASP A 294 -22.10 -26.54 -42.97
N VAL A 295 -22.12 -27.08 -41.75
CA VAL A 295 -22.15 -28.53 -41.51
C VAL A 295 -23.55 -29.08 -41.81
N ALA A 296 -23.61 -30.22 -42.50
CA ALA A 296 -24.88 -30.81 -42.91
C ALA A 296 -25.62 -31.53 -41.76
N GLU A 297 -24.93 -31.83 -40.66
CA GLU A 297 -25.48 -32.49 -39.48
C GLU A 297 -26.19 -31.46 -38.58
N PRO A 298 -27.52 -31.54 -38.37
CA PRO A 298 -28.28 -30.50 -37.67
C PRO A 298 -27.84 -30.26 -36.22
N GLU A 299 -27.62 -31.32 -35.44
CA GLU A 299 -27.22 -31.19 -34.02
C GLU A 299 -25.82 -30.54 -33.87
N LEU A 300 -24.92 -30.79 -34.83
CA LEU A 300 -23.60 -30.17 -34.86
C LEU A 300 -23.67 -28.72 -35.34
N TYR A 301 -24.53 -28.41 -36.31
CA TYR A 301 -24.79 -27.03 -36.74
C TYR A 301 -25.33 -26.18 -35.57
N ASP A 302 -26.34 -26.67 -34.87
CA ASP A 302 -26.93 -25.97 -33.72
C ASP A 302 -25.92 -25.74 -32.59
N LEU A 303 -25.05 -26.73 -32.34
CA LEU A 303 -23.98 -26.65 -31.36
C LEU A 303 -22.96 -25.56 -31.70
N LEU A 304 -22.52 -25.49 -32.96
CA LEU A 304 -21.60 -24.46 -33.44
C LEU A 304 -22.25 -23.07 -33.41
N ALA A 305 -23.51 -22.94 -33.85
CA ALA A 305 -24.25 -21.69 -33.84
C ALA A 305 -24.42 -21.15 -32.41
N THR A 306 -24.74 -22.01 -31.43
CA THR A 306 -24.83 -21.63 -30.01
C THR A 306 -23.50 -21.12 -29.46
N ALA A 307 -22.38 -21.67 -29.94
CA ALA A 307 -21.03 -21.22 -29.58
C ALA A 307 -20.57 -19.96 -30.34
N GLY A 308 -21.44 -19.38 -31.19
CA GLY A 308 -21.12 -18.22 -32.03
C GLY A 308 -20.15 -18.51 -33.18
N ILE A 309 -20.06 -19.77 -33.62
CA ILE A 309 -19.13 -20.21 -34.66
C ILE A 309 -19.83 -20.23 -36.02
N ASP A 310 -19.31 -19.43 -36.95
CA ASP A 310 -19.73 -19.39 -38.36
C ASP A 310 -18.53 -19.80 -39.25
N ILE A 311 -18.62 -21.01 -39.82
CA ILE A 311 -17.57 -21.57 -40.67
C ILE A 311 -17.40 -20.76 -41.97
N PRO A 312 -18.47 -20.42 -42.72
CA PRO A 312 -18.39 -19.52 -43.87
C PRO A 312 -17.66 -18.19 -43.61
N GLN A 313 -17.81 -17.59 -42.42
CA GLN A 313 -17.15 -16.33 -42.06
C GLN A 313 -15.68 -16.47 -41.62
N THR A 314 -15.21 -17.69 -41.36
CA THR A 314 -13.81 -17.92 -40.96
C THR A 314 -12.84 -17.65 -42.12
N ARG A 315 -11.66 -17.09 -41.87
CA ARG A 315 -10.66 -16.81 -42.93
C ARG A 315 -10.29 -18.09 -43.68
N GLU A 316 -10.21 -18.02 -45.01
CA GLU A 316 -9.94 -19.20 -45.86
C GLU A 316 -8.61 -19.89 -45.50
N ALA A 317 -7.55 -19.13 -45.20
CA ALA A 317 -6.27 -19.67 -44.77
C ALA A 317 -6.39 -20.49 -43.48
N SER A 318 -7.13 -19.97 -42.49
CA SER A 318 -7.38 -20.67 -41.22
C SER A 318 -8.24 -21.91 -41.42
N ARG A 319 -9.25 -21.86 -42.29
CA ARG A 319 -10.07 -23.03 -42.64
C ARG A 319 -9.27 -24.14 -43.31
N ARG A 320 -8.34 -23.80 -44.22
CA ARG A 320 -7.48 -24.80 -44.88
C ARG A 320 -6.57 -25.51 -43.86
N VAL A 321 -5.95 -24.75 -42.95
CA VAL A 321 -5.12 -25.32 -41.87
C VAL A 321 -5.96 -26.23 -40.97
N ALA A 322 -7.15 -25.79 -40.56
CA ALA A 322 -8.05 -26.58 -39.74
C ALA A 322 -8.57 -27.86 -40.43
N GLY A 323 -9.01 -27.75 -41.68
CA GLY A 323 -9.49 -28.89 -42.47
C GLY A 323 -8.39 -29.93 -42.73
N GLU A 324 -7.16 -29.49 -43.02
CA GLU A 324 -6.01 -30.40 -43.13
C GLU A 324 -5.65 -31.03 -41.78
N GLY A 325 -5.66 -30.24 -40.70
CA GLY A 325 -5.45 -30.70 -39.33
C GLY A 325 -6.42 -31.81 -38.93
N LEU A 326 -7.73 -31.60 -39.11
CA LEU A 326 -8.75 -32.63 -38.86
C LEU A 326 -8.57 -33.87 -39.75
N ARG A 327 -8.22 -33.67 -41.03
CA ARG A 327 -7.90 -34.80 -41.92
C ARG A 327 -6.73 -35.63 -41.39
N LYS A 328 -5.69 -34.98 -40.86
CA LYS A 328 -4.52 -35.68 -40.29
C LYS A 328 -4.84 -36.31 -38.92
N TRP A 329 -5.65 -35.66 -38.08
CA TRP A 329 -6.18 -36.23 -36.83
C TRP A 329 -6.91 -37.55 -37.08
N LEU A 330 -7.82 -37.59 -38.06
CA LEU A 330 -8.53 -38.82 -38.44
C LEU A 330 -7.59 -39.95 -38.88
N ASN A 331 -6.53 -39.61 -39.64
CA ASN A 331 -5.53 -40.59 -40.06
C ASN A 331 -4.69 -41.12 -38.88
N LEU A 332 -4.39 -40.27 -37.89
CA LEU A 332 -3.73 -40.67 -36.63
C LEU A 332 -4.64 -41.60 -35.83
N ARG A 333 -5.90 -41.20 -35.61
CA ARG A 333 -6.91 -41.97 -34.89
C ARG A 333 -7.11 -43.38 -35.47
N ASP A 334 -7.20 -43.48 -36.79
CA ASP A 334 -7.44 -44.74 -37.49
C ASP A 334 -6.18 -45.62 -37.65
N GLY A 335 -5.01 -45.17 -37.19
CA GLY A 335 -3.75 -45.91 -37.29
C GLY A 335 -3.28 -46.13 -38.75
N ARG A 336 -3.71 -45.30 -39.70
CA ARG A 336 -3.45 -45.48 -41.15
C ARG A 336 -2.03 -45.07 -41.60
N SER A 337 -1.10 -44.86 -40.66
CA SER A 337 0.28 -44.47 -40.97
C SER A 337 1.15 -45.68 -41.30
N LYS A 338 1.82 -45.68 -42.45
CA LYS A 338 2.70 -46.77 -42.92
C LYS A 338 4.19 -46.51 -42.70
N THR A 339 4.61 -45.28 -42.38
CA THR A 339 6.03 -44.90 -42.23
C THR A 339 6.26 -43.80 -41.16
N PRO A 340 7.46 -43.72 -40.55
CA PRO A 340 7.79 -42.68 -39.55
C PRO A 340 7.67 -41.25 -40.07
N GLY A 341 8.06 -40.99 -41.32
CA GLY A 341 7.96 -39.65 -41.94
C GLY A 341 6.50 -39.20 -42.15
N ASN A 342 5.60 -40.14 -42.47
CA ASN A 342 4.18 -39.84 -42.55
C ASN A 342 3.62 -39.49 -41.17
N LEU A 343 4.01 -40.23 -40.12
CA LEU A 343 3.57 -39.96 -38.75
C LEU A 343 3.96 -38.54 -38.30
N ARG A 344 5.21 -38.13 -38.59
CA ARG A 344 5.71 -36.78 -38.29
C ARG A 344 4.81 -35.71 -38.90
N SER A 345 4.52 -35.80 -40.20
CA SER A 345 3.63 -34.87 -40.92
C SER A 345 2.20 -34.84 -40.38
N LEU A 346 1.68 -35.98 -39.89
CA LEU A 346 0.34 -36.02 -39.31
C LEU A 346 0.28 -35.26 -37.98
N ILE A 347 1.30 -35.44 -37.14
CA ILE A 347 1.42 -34.77 -35.85
C ILE A 347 1.63 -33.26 -36.05
N ASP A 348 2.54 -32.86 -36.94
CA ASP A 348 2.84 -31.43 -37.19
C ASP A 348 1.59 -30.66 -37.65
N ALA A 349 0.76 -31.24 -38.52
CA ALA A 349 -0.49 -30.62 -38.95
C ALA A 349 -1.50 -30.48 -37.80
N THR A 350 -1.56 -31.47 -36.91
CA THR A 350 -2.42 -31.43 -35.71
C THR A 350 -1.93 -30.37 -34.74
N LEU A 351 -0.63 -30.32 -34.47
CA LEU A 351 0.00 -29.32 -33.59
C LEU A 351 -0.22 -27.90 -34.14
N LYS A 352 -0.03 -27.70 -35.44
CA LYS A 352 -0.24 -26.39 -36.08
C LYS A 352 -1.69 -25.91 -35.97
N MET A 353 -2.65 -26.83 -36.09
CA MET A 353 -4.07 -26.51 -35.93
C MET A 353 -4.41 -26.02 -34.51
N ILE A 354 -3.76 -26.56 -33.48
CA ILE A 354 -3.95 -26.14 -32.08
C ILE A 354 -3.01 -25.00 -31.65
N GLY A 355 -2.26 -24.41 -32.58
CA GLY A 355 -1.38 -23.26 -32.31
C GLY A 355 0.03 -23.61 -31.82
N LEU A 356 0.53 -24.83 -32.08
CA LEU A 356 1.88 -25.27 -31.70
C LEU A 356 2.73 -25.68 -32.91
N GLU A 357 4.02 -25.39 -32.84
CA GLU A 357 5.06 -25.93 -33.74
C GLU A 357 6.23 -26.46 -32.91
N GLY A 358 6.90 -27.51 -33.36
CA GLY A 358 8.05 -28.08 -32.65
C GLY A 358 8.74 -29.20 -33.45
N THR A 359 9.94 -29.58 -33.02
CA THR A 359 10.71 -30.65 -33.64
C THR A 359 10.49 -31.95 -32.88
N GLN A 360 10.04 -32.99 -33.58
CA GLN A 360 9.83 -34.31 -32.99
C GLN A 360 11.17 -35.05 -32.83
N GLY A 361 11.47 -35.44 -31.59
CA GLY A 361 12.61 -36.26 -31.19
C GLY A 361 12.28 -37.75 -31.15
N ASP A 362 12.91 -38.46 -30.21
CA ASP A 362 12.76 -39.91 -30.05
C ASP A 362 11.33 -40.30 -29.67
N ALA A 363 10.87 -41.43 -30.21
CA ALA A 363 9.55 -42.00 -29.97
C ALA A 363 9.67 -43.35 -29.26
N ASP A 364 8.90 -43.54 -28.20
CA ASP A 364 8.75 -44.82 -27.50
C ASP A 364 7.34 -45.38 -27.74
N GLN A 365 7.27 -46.52 -28.43
CA GLN A 365 6.02 -47.11 -28.89
C GLN A 365 5.58 -48.28 -28.02
N GLY A 366 4.38 -48.18 -27.45
CA GLY A 366 3.67 -49.25 -26.77
C GLY A 366 2.52 -49.83 -27.60
N PRO A 367 1.77 -50.82 -27.05
CA PRO A 367 0.68 -51.49 -27.76
C PRO A 367 -0.44 -50.55 -28.22
N ASP A 368 -0.87 -49.65 -27.33
CA ASP A 368 -2.00 -48.73 -27.54
C ASP A 368 -1.61 -47.25 -27.29
N ARG A 369 -0.31 -46.97 -27.22
CA ARG A 369 0.22 -45.63 -26.91
C ARG A 369 1.57 -45.35 -27.57
N MET A 370 1.90 -44.08 -27.72
CA MET A 370 3.22 -43.65 -28.15
C MET A 370 3.63 -42.36 -27.42
N TRP A 371 4.85 -42.35 -26.90
CA TRP A 371 5.47 -41.17 -26.30
C TRP A 371 6.42 -40.53 -27.30
N ILE A 372 6.40 -39.19 -27.39
CA ILE A 372 7.28 -38.42 -28.26
C ILE A 372 7.78 -37.21 -27.47
N VAL A 373 9.07 -36.90 -27.58
CA VAL A 373 9.62 -35.64 -27.09
C VAL A 373 9.50 -34.58 -28.19
N LEU A 374 8.95 -33.41 -27.84
CA LEU A 374 8.93 -32.23 -28.71
C LEU A 374 9.93 -31.20 -28.19
N ASP A 375 10.90 -30.84 -29.03
CA ASP A 375 11.92 -29.82 -28.75
C ASP A 375 11.70 -28.57 -29.60
N GLY A 376 12.16 -27.42 -29.11
CA GLY A 376 12.01 -26.14 -29.81
C GLY A 376 10.55 -25.72 -30.01
N VAL A 377 9.69 -26.03 -29.03
CA VAL A 377 8.25 -25.76 -29.08
C VAL A 377 7.98 -24.26 -29.11
N ARG A 378 7.25 -23.80 -30.13
CA ARG A 378 6.84 -22.41 -30.36
C ARG A 378 5.32 -22.32 -30.49
N HIS A 379 4.77 -21.18 -30.10
CA HIS A 379 3.34 -20.90 -30.25
C HIS A 379 3.10 -20.15 -31.56
N VAL A 380 2.09 -20.57 -32.32
CA VAL A 380 1.70 -19.97 -33.61
C VAL A 380 0.54 -19.01 -33.38
N GLY A 381 0.52 -17.89 -34.12
CA GLY A 381 -0.67 -17.05 -34.27
C GLY A 381 -0.99 -16.05 -33.15
N SER A 382 -0.25 -16.02 -32.03
CA SER A 382 -0.58 -15.17 -30.88
C SER A 382 0.55 -14.22 -30.48
N VAL A 383 0.18 -12.96 -30.23
CA VAL A 383 0.97 -11.94 -29.50
C VAL A 383 0.94 -12.20 -27.98
N GLY A 384 -0.01 -13.01 -27.49
CA GLY A 384 -0.31 -13.23 -26.07
C GLY A 384 0.22 -14.53 -25.43
N GLY A 385 0.77 -15.48 -26.19
CA GLY A 385 1.39 -16.70 -25.64
C GLY A 385 0.41 -17.64 -24.91
N ALA A 386 0.94 -18.55 -24.07
CA ALA A 386 0.11 -19.40 -23.21
C ALA A 386 -0.46 -18.55 -22.06
N LEU A 387 -1.67 -18.87 -21.57
CA LEU A 387 -2.30 -18.11 -20.48
C LEU A 387 -1.83 -18.56 -19.09
N LEU A 388 -1.14 -19.70 -19.00
CA LEU A 388 -0.72 -20.30 -17.73
C LEU A 388 0.73 -20.81 -17.82
N PRO A 389 1.54 -20.66 -16.75
CA PRO A 389 2.96 -21.01 -16.76
C PRO A 389 3.27 -22.44 -17.21
N ALA A 390 2.52 -23.43 -16.73
CA ALA A 390 2.74 -24.85 -17.03
C ALA A 390 2.57 -25.19 -18.52
N PHE A 391 1.84 -24.39 -19.30
CA PHE A 391 1.67 -24.59 -20.74
C PHE A 391 2.49 -23.60 -21.58
N GLY A 392 3.25 -22.73 -20.92
CA GLY A 392 4.01 -21.65 -21.53
C GLY A 392 5.48 -21.70 -21.15
N SER A 393 5.96 -20.71 -20.39
CA SER A 393 7.36 -20.55 -20.00
C SER A 393 7.88 -21.66 -19.07
N GLN A 394 7.00 -22.32 -18.31
CA GLN A 394 7.36 -23.39 -17.36
C GLN A 394 6.99 -24.80 -17.84
N LYS A 395 6.69 -24.99 -19.14
CA LYS A 395 6.40 -26.33 -19.68
C LYS A 395 7.58 -27.31 -19.60
N SER A 396 8.80 -26.78 -19.42
CA SER A 396 10.02 -27.51 -19.07
C SER A 396 11.02 -26.54 -18.42
N PRO A 397 12.12 -27.00 -17.81
CA PRO A 397 13.16 -26.10 -17.28
C PRO A 397 13.76 -25.15 -18.33
N SER A 398 13.74 -25.56 -19.60
CA SER A 398 14.20 -24.74 -20.74
C SER A 398 13.12 -23.84 -21.34
N GLY A 399 11.86 -24.03 -20.96
CA GLY A 399 10.70 -23.40 -21.60
C GLY A 399 10.43 -23.83 -23.05
N GLY A 400 11.28 -24.68 -23.66
CA GLY A 400 11.20 -25.06 -25.08
C GLY A 400 10.86 -26.52 -25.37
N ARG A 401 10.67 -27.35 -24.32
CA ARG A 401 10.41 -28.80 -24.45
C ARG A 401 9.01 -29.17 -23.93
N LEU A 402 8.36 -30.13 -24.57
CA LEU A 402 7.05 -30.69 -24.19
C LEU A 402 7.04 -32.21 -24.46
N ARG A 403 6.34 -32.99 -23.64
CA ARG A 403 6.14 -34.42 -23.90
C ARG A 403 4.78 -34.65 -24.52
N LEU A 404 4.73 -35.38 -25.62
CA LEU A 404 3.50 -35.72 -26.33
C LEU A 404 3.15 -37.19 -26.08
N LEU A 405 1.93 -37.46 -25.63
CA LEU A 405 1.38 -38.81 -25.48
C LEU A 405 0.26 -39.00 -26.51
N LEU A 406 0.43 -39.94 -27.43
CA LEU A 406 -0.63 -40.38 -28.34
C LEU A 406 -1.26 -41.63 -27.75
N HIS A 407 -2.59 -41.65 -27.56
CA HIS A 407 -3.26 -42.77 -26.92
C HIS A 407 -4.50 -43.27 -27.69
N TRP A 408 -4.44 -44.52 -28.17
CA TRP A 408 -5.51 -45.18 -28.93
C TRP A 408 -6.39 -46.10 -28.08
N GLY A 409 -5.88 -46.60 -26.95
CA GLY A 409 -6.58 -47.56 -26.09
C GLY A 409 -7.75 -47.01 -25.25
N ARG A 410 -8.02 -45.70 -25.30
CA ARG A 410 -9.15 -45.03 -24.63
C ARG A 410 -9.33 -45.36 -23.13
N PRO A 411 -8.29 -45.14 -22.31
CA PRO A 411 -8.35 -45.41 -20.87
C PRO A 411 -9.31 -44.45 -20.16
N GLY A 412 -9.85 -44.91 -19.04
CA GLY A 412 -10.64 -44.04 -18.17
C GLY A 412 -9.79 -42.95 -17.51
N PRO A 413 -10.41 -41.93 -16.88
CA PRO A 413 -9.72 -40.76 -16.33
C PRO A 413 -8.56 -41.09 -15.36
N GLN A 414 -8.80 -41.99 -14.40
CA GLN A 414 -7.77 -42.40 -13.43
C GLN A 414 -6.59 -43.10 -14.11
N GLN A 415 -6.88 -44.02 -15.06
CA GLN A 415 -5.85 -44.74 -15.80
C GLN A 415 -4.99 -43.78 -16.64
N LEU A 416 -5.58 -42.72 -17.19
CA LEU A 416 -4.84 -41.70 -17.93
C LEU A 416 -3.82 -40.97 -17.04
N VAL A 417 -4.18 -40.65 -15.79
CA VAL A 417 -3.27 -40.05 -14.81
C VAL A 417 -2.20 -41.04 -14.34
N ASP A 418 -2.56 -42.32 -14.19
CA ASP A 418 -1.61 -43.37 -13.81
C ASP A 418 -0.52 -43.57 -14.88
N LEU A 419 -0.83 -43.33 -16.17
CA LEU A 419 0.14 -43.38 -17.27
C LEU A 419 1.25 -42.34 -17.17
N LEU A 420 1.06 -41.28 -16.36
CA LEU A 420 2.09 -40.27 -16.10
C LEU A 420 3.18 -40.81 -15.15
N ASN A 421 3.04 -42.02 -14.59
CA ASN A 421 4.04 -42.64 -13.72
C ASN A 421 5.39 -42.78 -14.43
N GLY A 422 6.46 -42.31 -13.77
CA GLY A 422 7.82 -42.34 -14.30
C GLY A 422 8.15 -41.24 -15.33
N GLN A 423 7.23 -40.32 -15.64
CA GLN A 423 7.55 -39.14 -16.45
C GLN A 423 8.22 -38.04 -15.60
N PRO A 424 9.09 -37.20 -16.19
CA PRO A 424 9.77 -36.12 -15.46
C PRO A 424 8.77 -35.11 -14.87
N GLU A 425 8.86 -34.85 -13.57
CA GLU A 425 7.91 -33.95 -12.86
C GLU A 425 7.93 -32.50 -13.38
N GLY A 426 9.08 -32.04 -13.87
CA GLY A 426 9.27 -30.68 -14.40
C GLY A 426 8.92 -30.51 -15.87
N GLU A 427 8.36 -31.51 -16.56
CA GLU A 427 7.95 -31.43 -17.97
C GLU A 427 6.44 -31.60 -18.11
N THR A 428 5.80 -30.71 -18.86
CA THR A 428 4.36 -30.80 -19.16
C THR A 428 4.10 -31.88 -20.21
N VAL A 429 3.01 -32.63 -20.00
CA VAL A 429 2.53 -33.67 -20.92
C VAL A 429 1.30 -33.17 -21.67
N LEU A 430 1.33 -33.23 -23.00
CA LEU A 430 0.16 -33.06 -23.85
C LEU A 430 -0.30 -34.44 -24.33
N ALA A 431 -1.51 -34.85 -23.94
CA ALA A 431 -2.10 -36.12 -24.35
C ALA A 431 -3.10 -35.91 -25.49
N LEU A 432 -2.84 -36.53 -26.64
CA LEU A 432 -3.79 -36.67 -27.74
C LEU A 432 -4.58 -37.97 -27.54
N TYR A 433 -5.83 -37.82 -27.10
CA TYR A 433 -6.73 -38.91 -26.77
C TYR A 433 -7.66 -39.21 -27.95
N PHE A 434 -7.48 -40.37 -28.59
CA PHE A 434 -8.22 -40.73 -29.80
C PHE A 434 -9.59 -41.36 -29.51
N GLY A 435 -10.44 -40.58 -28.85
CA GLY A 435 -11.82 -40.91 -28.47
C GLY A 435 -12.56 -39.67 -27.96
N VAL A 436 -13.72 -39.85 -27.33
CA VAL A 436 -14.50 -38.74 -26.74
C VAL A 436 -14.54 -38.92 -25.22
N LEU A 437 -14.20 -37.87 -24.48
CA LEU A 437 -14.39 -37.76 -23.03
C LEU A 437 -15.69 -36.99 -22.77
N SER A 438 -16.61 -37.59 -22.00
CA SER A 438 -17.82 -36.89 -21.55
C SER A 438 -17.50 -35.75 -20.59
N ALA A 439 -18.49 -34.90 -20.27
CA ALA A 439 -18.30 -33.88 -19.25
C ALA A 439 -17.92 -34.49 -17.88
N ASP A 440 -18.53 -35.62 -17.52
CA ASP A 440 -18.22 -36.37 -16.29
C ASP A 440 -16.79 -36.95 -16.31
N ASP A 441 -16.35 -37.54 -17.42
CA ASP A 441 -14.98 -38.05 -17.56
C ASP A 441 -13.94 -36.93 -17.35
N ARG A 442 -14.22 -35.73 -17.89
CA ARG A 442 -13.35 -34.56 -17.72
C ARG A 442 -13.33 -34.07 -16.27
N ALA A 443 -14.47 -34.04 -15.59
CA ALA A 443 -14.55 -33.70 -14.17
C ALA A 443 -13.72 -34.68 -13.31
N GLN A 444 -13.88 -35.98 -13.54
CA GLN A 444 -13.09 -37.03 -12.88
C GLN A 444 -11.59 -36.93 -13.19
N LEU A 445 -11.23 -36.61 -14.44
CA LEU A 445 -9.84 -36.38 -14.85
C LEU A 445 -9.22 -35.23 -14.05
N GLY A 446 -9.93 -34.12 -13.92
CA GLY A 446 -9.48 -32.99 -13.12
C GLY A 446 -9.28 -33.36 -11.65
N GLU A 447 -10.18 -34.14 -11.06
CA GLU A 447 -10.03 -34.62 -9.68
C GLU A 447 -8.80 -35.52 -9.51
N ALA A 448 -8.62 -36.49 -10.42
CA ALA A 448 -7.48 -37.39 -10.43
C ALA A 448 -6.15 -36.63 -10.62
N ALA A 449 -6.12 -35.66 -11.54
CA ALA A 449 -4.94 -34.81 -11.76
C ALA A 449 -4.58 -34.00 -10.52
N ARG A 450 -5.56 -33.42 -9.80
CA ARG A 450 -5.29 -32.62 -8.59
C ARG A 450 -4.72 -33.44 -7.43
N LYS A 451 -5.05 -34.74 -7.34
CA LYS A 451 -4.44 -35.68 -6.37
C LYS A 451 -2.96 -35.95 -6.69
N ARG A 452 -2.55 -35.77 -7.94
CA ARG A 452 -1.17 -35.98 -8.42
C ARG A 452 -0.65 -34.74 -9.15
N ARG A 453 -0.02 -33.83 -8.41
CA ARG A 453 0.30 -32.49 -8.91
C ARG A 453 1.33 -32.44 -10.06
N ALA A 454 2.19 -33.45 -10.21
CA ALA A 454 3.22 -33.49 -11.24
C ALA A 454 3.38 -34.88 -11.93
N PRO A 455 3.76 -34.90 -13.23
CA PRO A 455 3.81 -33.75 -14.14
C PRO A 455 2.41 -33.20 -14.45
N VAL A 456 2.33 -31.91 -14.83
CA VAL A 456 1.07 -31.32 -15.32
C VAL A 456 0.74 -31.94 -16.68
N ALA A 457 -0.49 -32.40 -16.86
CA ALA A 457 -0.95 -33.02 -18.10
C ALA A 457 -2.24 -32.38 -18.64
N GLY A 458 -2.23 -31.95 -19.90
CA GLY A 458 -3.41 -31.49 -20.64
C GLY A 458 -3.87 -32.54 -21.65
N VAL A 459 -5.18 -32.68 -21.86
CA VAL A 459 -5.77 -33.73 -22.70
C VAL A 459 -6.65 -33.13 -23.79
N LEU A 460 -6.37 -33.48 -25.04
CA LEU A 460 -7.16 -33.13 -26.21
C LEU A 460 -7.80 -34.39 -26.80
N ASP A 461 -9.12 -34.41 -26.82
CA ASP A 461 -9.94 -35.50 -27.36
C ASP A 461 -10.65 -35.07 -28.67
N ASP A 462 -11.45 -35.97 -29.25
CA ASP A 462 -12.18 -35.71 -30.49
C ASP A 462 -13.09 -34.46 -30.38
N ALA A 463 -13.73 -34.23 -29.23
CA ALA A 463 -14.59 -33.05 -29.01
C ALA A 463 -13.79 -31.75 -28.92
N ALA A 464 -12.68 -31.73 -28.18
CA ALA A 464 -11.82 -30.54 -28.06
C ALA A 464 -11.17 -30.18 -29.40
N ILE A 465 -10.68 -31.18 -30.15
CA ILE A 465 -10.07 -30.95 -31.46
C ILE A 465 -11.09 -30.42 -32.48
N ALA A 466 -12.34 -30.90 -32.44
CA ALA A 466 -13.41 -30.36 -33.28
C ALA A 466 -13.69 -28.87 -32.95
N TYR A 467 -13.75 -28.49 -31.68
CA TYR A 467 -13.91 -27.10 -31.28
C TYR A 467 -12.72 -26.24 -31.74
N LEU A 468 -11.49 -26.69 -31.50
CA LEU A 468 -10.26 -25.95 -31.86
C LEU A 468 -10.13 -25.74 -33.37
N ALA A 469 -10.58 -26.68 -34.20
CA ALA A 469 -10.59 -26.54 -35.64
C ALA A 469 -11.48 -25.39 -36.14
N CYS A 470 -12.46 -24.97 -35.34
CA CYS A 470 -13.33 -23.84 -35.63
C CYS A 470 -12.80 -22.49 -35.11
N ARG A 471 -11.62 -22.48 -34.45
CA ARG A 471 -11.04 -21.29 -33.83
C ARG A 471 -9.77 -20.85 -34.55
N PRO A 472 -9.33 -19.60 -34.37
CA PRO A 472 -8.00 -19.18 -34.79
C PRO A 472 -6.93 -20.14 -34.23
N GLN A 473 -5.86 -20.37 -34.99
CA GLN A 473 -4.73 -21.19 -34.55
C GLN A 473 -4.00 -20.48 -33.41
N ASP A 474 -4.49 -20.66 -32.19
CA ASP A 474 -3.98 -20.00 -30.98
C ASP A 474 -3.91 -21.01 -29.84
N TRP A 475 -2.72 -21.15 -29.28
CA TRP A 475 -2.45 -22.03 -28.15
C TRP A 475 -3.22 -21.63 -26.90
N SER A 476 -3.55 -20.34 -26.73
CA SER A 476 -4.31 -19.84 -25.58
C SER A 476 -5.69 -20.51 -25.46
N VAL A 477 -6.35 -20.77 -26.59
CA VAL A 477 -7.66 -21.44 -26.67
C VAL A 477 -7.52 -22.91 -26.28
N ALA A 478 -6.49 -23.61 -26.78
CA ALA A 478 -6.22 -24.99 -26.39
C ALA A 478 -5.94 -25.12 -24.89
N VAL A 479 -5.18 -24.18 -24.31
CA VAL A 479 -4.95 -24.12 -22.86
C VAL A 479 -6.26 -23.90 -22.10
N ALA A 480 -7.13 -22.98 -22.53
CA ALA A 480 -8.41 -22.74 -21.87
C ALA A 480 -9.34 -23.98 -21.85
N LEU A 481 -9.26 -24.84 -22.87
CA LEU A 481 -10.03 -26.09 -22.97
C LEU A 481 -9.48 -27.21 -22.08
N MET A 482 -8.16 -27.22 -21.82
CA MET A 482 -7.48 -28.28 -21.08
C MET A 482 -7.32 -27.94 -19.60
N ALA A 483 -6.87 -26.71 -19.30
CA ALA A 483 -6.39 -26.27 -17.99
C ALA A 483 -7.34 -26.54 -16.81
N PRO A 484 -8.68 -26.39 -16.94
CA PRO A 484 -9.62 -26.68 -15.85
C PRO A 484 -9.55 -28.13 -15.33
N PHE A 485 -9.10 -29.05 -16.17
CA PHE A 485 -9.00 -30.49 -15.87
C PHE A 485 -7.57 -30.94 -15.54
N THR A 486 -6.71 -30.01 -15.11
CA THR A 486 -5.30 -30.29 -14.79
C THR A 486 -4.94 -29.91 -13.36
N SER A 487 -3.71 -30.24 -12.95
CA SER A 487 -3.14 -29.87 -11.65
C SER A 487 -2.48 -28.48 -11.62
N THR A 488 -2.49 -27.73 -12.73
CA THR A 488 -1.76 -26.46 -12.86
C THR A 488 -2.19 -25.43 -11.82
N ASP A 489 -1.24 -24.69 -11.26
CA ASP A 489 -1.48 -23.61 -10.31
C ASP A 489 -0.59 -22.40 -10.69
N PRO A 490 -1.17 -21.34 -11.29
CA PRO A 490 -0.41 -20.18 -11.73
C PRO A 490 0.11 -19.30 -10.58
N TYR A 491 -0.42 -19.45 -9.36
CA TYR A 491 -0.12 -18.59 -8.22
C TYR A 491 0.91 -19.19 -7.26
N THR A 492 1.49 -20.34 -7.60
CA THR A 492 2.54 -20.94 -6.80
C THR A 492 3.80 -20.06 -6.82
N PRO A 493 4.34 -19.65 -5.66
CA PRO A 493 5.55 -18.86 -5.60
C PRO A 493 6.73 -19.68 -6.12
N THR A 494 7.16 -19.38 -7.35
CA THR A 494 8.36 -19.94 -7.97
C THR A 494 9.53 -18.98 -7.79
N GLY A 495 10.76 -19.47 -7.91
CA GLY A 495 11.97 -18.66 -7.70
C GLY A 495 12.05 -17.39 -8.56
N GLY A 496 11.22 -17.25 -9.60
CA GLY A 496 10.99 -16.02 -10.37
C GLY A 496 9.61 -15.98 -11.03
N VAL A 497 9.12 -14.78 -11.34
CA VAL A 497 7.79 -14.58 -11.94
C VAL A 497 7.75 -15.12 -13.39
N PRO A 498 6.85 -16.07 -13.70
CA PRO A 498 6.62 -16.58 -15.06
C PRO A 498 6.25 -15.47 -16.04
N GLU A 499 6.47 -15.70 -17.34
CA GLU A 499 6.12 -14.69 -18.37
C GLU A 499 4.62 -14.40 -18.39
N GLU A 500 3.81 -15.44 -18.23
CA GLU A 500 2.35 -15.39 -18.25
C GLU A 500 1.79 -14.67 -17.01
N MET A 501 2.59 -14.52 -15.96
CA MET A 501 2.20 -13.87 -14.70
C MET A 501 2.80 -12.47 -14.54
N PHE A 502 3.38 -11.90 -15.60
CA PHE A 502 3.99 -10.57 -15.62
C PHE A 502 3.04 -9.52 -16.23
N TYR A 503 2.41 -8.71 -15.38
CA TYR A 503 1.38 -7.71 -15.76
C TYR A 503 1.85 -6.26 -15.55
N GLY A 504 1.31 -5.32 -16.34
CA GLY A 504 1.39 -3.84 -16.18
C GLY A 504 2.72 -3.13 -16.37
N ARG A 505 3.86 -3.83 -16.32
CA ARG A 505 5.18 -3.18 -16.31
C ARG A 505 5.79 -2.91 -17.68
N SER A 506 4.98 -2.83 -18.73
CA SER A 506 5.46 -2.70 -20.11
C SER A 506 6.24 -1.39 -20.33
N GLU A 507 5.78 -0.28 -19.75
CA GLU A 507 6.46 1.01 -19.88
C GLU A 507 7.79 1.04 -19.11
N GLN A 508 7.79 0.55 -17.88
CA GLN A 508 8.99 0.44 -17.05
C GLN A 508 10.02 -0.50 -17.71
N LEU A 509 9.56 -1.61 -18.31
CA LEU A 509 10.41 -2.54 -19.04
C LEU A 509 11.04 -1.87 -20.27
N ARG A 510 10.26 -1.08 -21.01
CA ARG A 510 10.76 -0.27 -22.12
C ARG A 510 11.81 0.73 -21.64
N LYS A 511 11.56 1.45 -20.54
CA LYS A 511 12.52 2.41 -19.95
C LYS A 511 13.83 1.72 -19.51
N VAL A 512 13.76 0.53 -18.92
CA VAL A 512 14.93 -0.27 -18.52
C VAL A 512 15.73 -0.76 -19.74
N THR A 513 15.05 -1.27 -20.77
CA THR A 513 15.70 -1.86 -21.96
C THR A 513 16.14 -0.82 -23.00
N ASP A 514 15.56 0.38 -22.98
CA ASP A 514 15.96 1.48 -23.85
C ASP A 514 17.37 1.95 -23.52
N ARG A 515 18.23 1.95 -24.53
CA ARG A 515 19.60 2.45 -24.49
C ARG A 515 19.70 3.87 -23.91
N ARG A 516 18.74 4.74 -24.22
CA ARG A 516 18.70 6.12 -23.72
C ARG A 516 17.80 6.29 -22.51
N GLY A 517 17.16 5.22 -22.05
CA GLY A 517 16.31 5.24 -20.87
C GLY A 517 17.10 5.43 -19.56
N PRO A 518 16.38 5.61 -18.44
CA PRO A 518 16.97 5.79 -17.13
C PRO A 518 17.78 4.59 -16.65
N SER A 519 18.66 4.84 -15.67
CA SER A 519 19.57 3.85 -15.09
C SER A 519 19.19 3.44 -13.67
N PHE A 520 18.19 4.07 -13.05
CA PHE A 520 17.75 3.73 -11.70
C PHE A 520 16.36 3.12 -11.68
N VAL A 521 16.19 2.08 -10.88
CA VAL A 521 14.90 1.45 -10.58
C VAL A 521 14.75 1.38 -9.07
N PHE A 522 13.67 1.90 -8.52
CA PHE A 522 13.43 1.90 -7.08
C PHE A 522 11.99 1.49 -6.75
N GLY A 523 11.72 1.16 -5.49
CA GLY A 523 10.36 0.82 -5.03
C GLY A 523 10.33 -0.21 -3.91
N GLY A 524 9.14 -0.49 -3.40
CA GLY A 524 8.92 -1.35 -2.24
C GLY A 524 9.35 -2.81 -2.41
N ARG A 525 9.45 -3.52 -1.29
CA ARG A 525 9.68 -4.98 -1.30
C ARG A 525 8.51 -5.67 -2.00
N GLN A 526 8.82 -6.69 -2.80
CA GLN A 526 7.83 -7.52 -3.49
C GLN A 526 6.89 -6.79 -4.47
N LEU A 527 7.23 -5.57 -4.91
CA LEU A 527 6.47 -4.83 -5.94
C LEU A 527 6.84 -5.20 -7.39
N GLY A 528 7.81 -6.11 -7.58
CA GLY A 528 8.13 -6.70 -8.88
C GLY A 528 9.40 -6.18 -9.57
N LYS A 529 10.32 -5.53 -8.86
CA LYS A 529 11.61 -5.04 -9.42
C LYS A 529 12.47 -6.17 -10.01
N SER A 530 12.76 -7.22 -9.24
CA SER A 530 13.52 -8.37 -9.74
C SER A 530 12.80 -9.09 -10.88
N ALA A 531 11.46 -9.09 -10.86
CA ALA A 531 10.66 -9.64 -11.95
C ALA A 531 10.82 -8.81 -13.24
N LEU A 532 10.84 -7.48 -13.13
CA LEU A 532 11.10 -6.55 -14.23
C LEU A 532 12.49 -6.79 -14.85
N LEU A 533 13.53 -6.89 -14.03
CA LEU A 533 14.90 -7.11 -14.51
C LEU A 533 15.07 -8.46 -15.20
N ARG A 534 14.50 -9.53 -14.63
CA ARG A 534 14.50 -10.87 -15.27
C ARG A 534 13.68 -10.92 -16.55
N LYS A 535 12.63 -10.10 -16.67
CA LYS A 535 11.88 -9.98 -17.92
C LYS A 535 12.73 -9.27 -18.98
N ALA A 536 13.46 -8.21 -18.60
CA ALA A 536 14.40 -7.53 -19.51
C ALA A 536 15.51 -8.46 -20.02
N GLU A 537 16.12 -9.27 -19.15
CA GLU A 537 17.12 -10.27 -19.53
C GLU A 537 16.56 -11.27 -20.57
N ARG A 538 15.37 -11.83 -20.30
CA ARG A 538 14.73 -12.81 -21.19
C ARG A 538 14.37 -12.22 -22.55
N ASP A 539 13.75 -11.04 -22.60
CA ASP A 539 13.29 -10.42 -23.85
C ASP A 539 14.44 -10.06 -24.79
N LEU A 540 15.62 -9.77 -24.22
CA LEU A 540 16.81 -9.43 -24.98
C LEU A 540 17.69 -10.64 -25.31
N ALA A 541 17.48 -11.80 -24.68
CA ALA A 541 18.27 -13.01 -24.91
C ALA A 541 18.18 -13.55 -26.36
N ALA A 542 17.12 -13.19 -27.09
CA ALA A 542 16.93 -13.58 -28.49
C ALA A 542 17.69 -12.68 -29.49
N ASP A 543 18.21 -11.52 -29.07
CA ASP A 543 18.96 -10.60 -29.94
C ASP A 543 20.46 -10.96 -29.91
N PRO A 544 21.06 -11.46 -31.02
CA PRO A 544 22.46 -11.88 -31.05
C PRO A 544 23.45 -10.73 -30.85
N ASN A 545 23.02 -9.47 -31.01
CA ASN A 545 23.87 -8.30 -30.83
C ASN A 545 23.80 -7.73 -29.40
N ARG A 546 22.90 -8.23 -28.56
CA ARG A 546 22.71 -7.76 -27.18
C ARG A 546 23.17 -8.81 -26.19
N THR A 547 23.99 -8.39 -25.25
CA THR A 547 24.35 -9.19 -24.08
C THR A 547 23.73 -8.55 -22.85
N VAL A 548 23.06 -9.34 -22.02
CA VAL A 548 22.53 -8.88 -20.73
C VAL A 548 23.26 -9.60 -19.60
N ILE A 549 23.63 -8.86 -18.57
CA ILE A 549 24.21 -9.37 -17.34
C ILE A 549 23.27 -8.97 -16.21
N LEU A 550 22.62 -9.93 -15.57
CA LEU A 550 21.84 -9.71 -14.37
C LEU A 550 22.57 -10.29 -13.15
N GLU A 551 22.85 -9.45 -12.15
CA GLU A 551 23.47 -9.88 -10.90
C GLU A 551 22.79 -9.23 -9.69
N THR A 552 22.53 -10.03 -8.65
CA THR A 552 22.10 -9.52 -7.35
C THR A 552 23.32 -9.21 -6.49
N ILE A 553 23.48 -7.94 -6.09
CA ILE A 553 24.68 -7.43 -5.40
C ILE A 553 24.42 -7.02 -3.95
N GLN A 554 23.42 -7.61 -3.29
CA GLN A 554 23.00 -7.28 -1.93
C GLN A 554 24.14 -7.25 -0.89
N THR A 555 25.14 -8.11 -1.04
CA THR A 555 26.27 -8.22 -0.10
C THR A 555 27.42 -7.25 -0.41
N VAL A 556 27.46 -6.73 -1.64
CA VAL A 556 28.39 -5.67 -2.05
C VAL A 556 27.97 -4.40 -1.32
N GLY A 557 28.91 -3.74 -0.66
CA GLY A 557 28.55 -2.60 0.20
C GLY A 557 28.40 -2.95 1.68
N LEU A 558 27.76 -4.09 2.00
CA LEU A 558 27.57 -4.56 3.38
C LEU A 558 28.81 -5.23 3.99
N VAL A 559 29.55 -6.04 3.23
CA VAL A 559 30.77 -6.72 3.71
C VAL A 559 32.01 -6.01 3.21
N ARG A 560 32.78 -5.31 4.08
CA ARG A 560 33.89 -4.41 3.70
C ARG A 560 34.91 -5.00 2.70
N SER A 561 35.08 -6.32 2.64
CA SER A 561 36.02 -7.00 1.72
C SER A 561 35.45 -7.28 0.32
N MET A 562 34.15 -7.16 0.08
CA MET A 562 33.51 -7.50 -1.21
C MET A 562 33.42 -6.29 -2.14
N SER A 563 34.06 -6.34 -3.30
CA SER A 563 34.00 -5.31 -4.35
C SER A 563 33.11 -5.77 -5.53
N LEU A 564 32.51 -4.82 -6.25
CA LEU A 564 31.70 -5.09 -7.46
C LEU A 564 32.55 -5.72 -8.59
N TRP A 565 33.77 -5.23 -8.78
CA TRP A 565 34.57 -5.50 -9.98
C TRP A 565 34.95 -6.98 -10.18
N PRO A 566 35.36 -7.75 -9.17
CA PRO A 566 35.59 -9.19 -9.32
C PRO A 566 34.32 -9.98 -9.70
N ILE A 567 33.17 -9.62 -9.12
CA ILE A 567 31.88 -10.27 -9.40
C ILE A 567 31.48 -9.99 -10.85
N LEU A 568 31.53 -8.71 -11.23
CA LEU A 568 31.20 -8.28 -12.59
C LEU A 568 32.16 -8.87 -13.63
N GLY A 569 33.46 -8.91 -13.33
CA GLY A 569 34.49 -9.52 -14.19
C GLY A 569 34.24 -11.00 -14.47
N ASP A 570 33.88 -11.79 -13.45
CA ASP A 570 33.52 -13.21 -13.63
C ASP A 570 32.25 -13.39 -14.48
N ARG A 571 31.21 -12.58 -14.26
CA ARG A 571 29.98 -12.63 -15.05
C ARG A 571 30.19 -12.23 -16.50
N LEU A 572 30.93 -11.14 -16.74
CA LEU A 572 31.29 -10.69 -18.09
C LEU A 572 32.14 -11.74 -18.81
N ALA A 573 33.03 -12.44 -18.11
CA ALA A 573 33.83 -13.52 -18.69
C ALA A 573 32.97 -14.73 -19.09
N LYS A 574 32.01 -15.13 -18.23
CA LYS A 574 31.04 -16.20 -18.53
C LYS A 574 30.17 -15.88 -19.74
N ALA A 575 29.84 -14.60 -19.93
CA ALA A 575 29.10 -14.12 -21.10
C ALA A 575 29.96 -13.91 -22.35
N GLY A 576 31.28 -14.16 -22.29
CA GLY A 576 32.18 -13.99 -23.42
C GLY A 576 32.48 -12.53 -23.80
N VAL A 577 32.17 -11.58 -22.92
CA VAL A 577 32.44 -10.14 -23.13
C VAL A 577 33.91 -9.82 -22.87
N VAL A 578 34.49 -10.41 -21.81
CA VAL A 578 35.89 -10.18 -21.40
C VAL A 578 36.62 -11.51 -21.15
N ARG A 579 37.94 -11.46 -20.95
CA ARG A 579 38.74 -12.63 -20.52
C ARG A 579 38.54 -12.92 -19.03
N SER A 580 38.68 -14.18 -18.63
CA SER A 580 38.62 -14.60 -17.22
C SER A 580 39.76 -14.01 -16.38
N GLY A 581 39.49 -13.76 -15.10
CA GLY A 581 40.51 -13.35 -14.11
C GLY A 581 40.72 -11.84 -13.98
N LEU A 582 39.88 -11.01 -14.60
CA LEU A 582 39.88 -9.56 -14.37
C LEU A 582 39.20 -9.24 -13.04
N THR A 583 39.90 -8.57 -12.13
CA THR A 583 39.39 -8.23 -10.79
C THR A 583 39.45 -6.73 -10.49
N GLY A 584 40.23 -5.96 -11.25
CA GLY A 584 40.38 -4.51 -11.06
C GLY A 584 39.41 -3.69 -11.90
N ARG A 585 38.94 -2.56 -11.35
CA ARG A 585 38.04 -1.59 -12.00
C ARG A 585 38.46 -1.24 -13.43
N ASP A 586 39.65 -0.65 -13.58
CA ASP A 586 40.12 -0.12 -14.86
C ASP A 586 40.31 -1.24 -15.88
N GLN A 587 40.76 -2.42 -15.42
CA GLN A 587 40.92 -3.60 -16.29
C GLN A 587 39.59 -4.09 -16.86
N VAL A 588 38.51 -4.09 -16.07
CA VAL A 588 37.18 -4.48 -16.50
C VAL A 588 36.61 -3.44 -17.47
N ILE A 589 36.72 -2.15 -17.14
CA ILE A 589 36.22 -1.05 -17.98
C ILE A 589 36.89 -1.06 -19.37
N ASP A 590 38.22 -1.11 -19.42
CA ASP A 590 38.95 -1.10 -20.69
C ASP A 590 38.65 -2.33 -21.54
N ALA A 591 38.47 -3.50 -20.91
CA ALA A 591 38.10 -4.72 -21.62
C ALA A 591 36.68 -4.64 -22.21
N VAL A 592 35.72 -4.10 -21.47
CA VAL A 592 34.34 -3.91 -21.95
C VAL A 592 34.29 -2.85 -23.07
N ARG A 593 35.03 -1.74 -22.92
CA ARG A 593 35.15 -0.71 -23.96
C ARG A 593 35.72 -1.31 -25.24
N GLY A 594 36.82 -2.05 -25.15
CA GLY A 594 37.42 -2.75 -26.30
C GLY A 594 36.49 -3.77 -26.94
N TRP A 595 35.67 -4.49 -26.16
CA TRP A 595 34.66 -5.41 -26.68
C TRP A 595 33.57 -4.68 -27.48
N ALA A 596 33.10 -3.54 -26.99
CA ALA A 596 32.11 -2.72 -27.68
C ALA A 596 32.71 -2.11 -28.95
N ASP A 597 33.94 -1.59 -28.92
CA ASP A 597 34.58 -0.94 -30.08
C ASP A 597 34.92 -1.91 -31.21
N ALA A 598 35.10 -3.20 -30.91
CA ALA A 598 35.35 -4.24 -31.91
C ALA A 598 34.17 -4.47 -32.89
N ASP A 599 32.94 -4.11 -32.52
CA ASP A 599 31.77 -4.20 -33.40
C ASP A 599 30.71 -3.15 -33.02
N GLY A 600 30.40 -2.25 -33.95
CA GLY A 600 29.43 -1.16 -33.81
C GLY A 600 28.02 -1.61 -33.39
N ASN A 601 27.64 -2.85 -33.70
CA ASN A 601 26.30 -3.38 -33.41
C ASN A 601 26.16 -3.94 -31.99
N ARG A 602 27.27 -4.24 -31.31
CA ARG A 602 27.25 -4.83 -29.97
C ARG A 602 26.66 -3.87 -28.95
N GLN A 603 25.83 -4.44 -28.09
CA GLN A 603 25.20 -3.74 -26.97
C GLN A 603 25.29 -4.60 -25.70
N LEU A 604 25.56 -3.96 -24.58
CA LEU A 604 25.66 -4.61 -23.27
C LEU A 604 24.75 -3.90 -22.28
N LEU A 605 23.84 -4.65 -21.66
CA LEU A 605 22.98 -4.17 -20.58
C LEU A 605 23.39 -4.88 -19.28
N ILE A 606 23.85 -4.12 -18.30
CA ILE A 606 24.22 -4.62 -16.96
C ILE A 606 23.11 -4.22 -15.99
N LEU A 607 22.45 -5.20 -15.39
CA LEU A 607 21.37 -5.06 -14.43
C LEU A 607 21.89 -5.49 -13.06
N LEU A 608 21.99 -4.54 -12.12
CA LEU A 608 22.47 -4.76 -10.77
C LEU A 608 21.28 -4.68 -9.80
N ASP A 609 20.82 -5.82 -9.30
CA ASP A 609 19.69 -5.93 -8.37
C ASP A 609 20.15 -5.84 -6.91
N GLU A 610 19.31 -5.30 -6.03
CA GLU A 610 19.59 -5.03 -4.61
C GLU A 610 20.88 -4.20 -4.39
N ALA A 611 21.03 -3.12 -5.16
CA ALA A 611 22.20 -2.25 -5.18
C ALA A 611 22.32 -1.28 -3.99
N ASP A 612 21.39 -1.29 -3.03
CA ASP A 612 21.34 -0.31 -1.93
C ASP A 612 22.65 -0.28 -1.13
N GLY A 613 23.13 -1.44 -0.65
CA GLY A 613 24.38 -1.51 0.11
C GLY A 613 25.58 -1.00 -0.70
N PHE A 614 25.67 -1.35 -1.98
CA PHE A 614 26.74 -0.92 -2.88
C PHE A 614 26.75 0.60 -3.03
N LEU A 615 25.58 1.20 -3.29
CA LEU A 615 25.46 2.64 -3.45
C LEU A 615 25.81 3.38 -2.17
N ASN A 616 25.40 2.86 -1.00
CA ASN A 616 25.74 3.46 0.29
C ASN A 616 27.24 3.48 0.52
N ARG A 617 27.92 2.37 0.23
CA ARG A 617 29.37 2.32 0.36
C ARG A 617 30.07 3.25 -0.64
N ASP A 618 29.62 3.27 -1.89
CA ASP A 618 30.21 4.16 -2.91
C ASP A 618 29.94 5.64 -2.56
N ALA A 619 28.86 5.91 -1.82
CA ALA A 619 28.52 7.20 -1.25
C ALA A 619 29.31 7.56 0.03
N GLU A 620 29.81 6.61 0.84
CA GLU A 620 30.53 6.87 2.11
C GLU A 620 31.69 7.87 1.96
N ARG A 621 32.30 7.92 0.77
CA ARG A 621 33.43 8.82 0.43
C ARG A 621 33.02 10.02 -0.43
N GLY A 622 31.73 10.23 -0.68
CA GLY A 622 31.18 11.36 -1.44
C GLY A 622 31.57 11.44 -2.93
N ARG A 623 32.31 10.45 -3.45
CA ARG A 623 32.89 10.48 -4.80
C ARG A 623 32.19 9.58 -5.81
N PHE A 624 31.36 8.62 -5.35
CA PHE A 624 30.70 7.64 -6.21
C PHE A 624 31.67 7.08 -7.26
N GLU A 625 32.84 6.62 -6.83
CA GLU A 625 33.95 6.35 -7.75
C GLU A 625 33.59 5.21 -8.71
N ASP A 626 32.90 4.18 -8.22
CA ASP A 626 32.51 3.04 -9.03
C ASP A 626 31.34 3.38 -9.96
N VAL A 627 30.33 4.12 -9.46
CA VAL A 627 29.23 4.62 -10.31
C VAL A 627 29.74 5.59 -11.37
N THR A 628 30.66 6.48 -11.04
CA THR A 628 31.28 7.43 -11.98
C THR A 628 32.01 6.70 -13.09
N ALA A 629 32.79 5.67 -12.74
CA ALA A 629 33.53 4.89 -13.71
C ALA A 629 32.60 4.12 -14.67
N LEU A 630 31.49 3.57 -14.16
CA LEU A 630 30.45 2.95 -14.98
C LEU A 630 29.71 3.97 -15.86
N ARG A 631 29.43 5.18 -15.36
CA ARG A 631 28.85 6.28 -16.15
C ARG A 631 29.77 6.67 -17.31
N THR A 632 31.05 6.90 -17.05
CA THR A 632 32.02 7.25 -18.10
C THR A 632 32.10 6.17 -19.18
N LEU A 633 32.04 4.89 -18.79
CA LEU A 633 31.93 3.78 -19.74
C LEU A 633 30.66 3.87 -20.62
N MET A 634 29.52 4.24 -20.04
CA MET A 634 28.28 4.45 -20.80
C MET A 634 28.41 5.62 -21.78
N GLU A 635 29.04 6.71 -21.38
CA GLU A 635 29.26 7.91 -22.23
C GLU A 635 30.21 7.60 -23.39
N ASP A 636 31.38 7.05 -23.10
CA ASP A 636 32.43 6.73 -24.09
C ASP A 636 31.95 5.74 -25.16
N THR A 637 31.03 4.85 -24.80
CA THR A 637 30.48 3.85 -25.72
C THR A 637 29.23 4.33 -26.47
N GLY A 638 28.83 5.60 -26.32
CA GLY A 638 27.60 6.14 -26.92
C GLY A 638 26.33 5.44 -26.40
N ARG A 639 26.36 5.05 -25.12
CA ARG A 639 25.41 4.18 -24.41
C ARG A 639 25.22 2.79 -25.01
N ARG A 640 26.11 2.30 -25.87
CA ARG A 640 26.05 0.87 -26.29
C ARG A 640 26.26 -0.06 -25.10
N VAL A 641 27.00 0.39 -24.10
CA VAL A 641 26.96 -0.17 -22.74
C VAL A 641 25.99 0.65 -21.91
N LYS A 642 25.05 0.00 -21.22
CA LYS A 642 24.12 0.60 -20.26
C LYS A 642 24.18 -0.16 -18.96
N VAL A 643 24.22 0.56 -17.84
CA VAL A 643 24.09 -0.01 -16.50
C VAL A 643 22.76 0.44 -15.90
N VAL A 644 22.09 -0.46 -15.18
CA VAL A 644 20.87 -0.18 -14.42
C VAL A 644 21.07 -0.68 -12.99
N TRP A 645 20.88 0.20 -12.01
CA TRP A 645 20.90 -0.12 -10.59
C TRP A 645 19.45 -0.20 -10.07
N ALA A 646 19.10 -1.34 -9.48
CA ALA A 646 17.81 -1.53 -8.82
C ALA A 646 17.99 -1.65 -7.30
N GLY A 647 17.26 -0.82 -6.56
CA GLY A 647 17.33 -0.74 -5.09
C GLY A 647 15.95 -0.52 -4.47
N LEU A 648 15.88 -0.49 -3.15
CA LEU A 648 14.64 -0.36 -2.39
C LEU A 648 14.20 1.08 -2.21
N HIS A 649 15.13 1.99 -1.93
CA HIS A 649 14.76 3.29 -1.38
C HIS A 649 15.81 4.36 -1.70
N GLN A 650 17.04 4.19 -1.23
CA GLN A 650 18.01 5.29 -1.17
C GLN A 650 18.51 5.73 -2.56
N THR A 651 18.36 4.88 -3.58
CA THR A 651 18.63 5.17 -5.00
C THR A 651 17.99 6.47 -5.54
N ALA A 652 16.77 6.81 -5.10
CA ALA A 652 16.06 7.98 -5.63
C ALA A 652 16.59 9.30 -5.04
N ARG A 653 17.02 9.27 -3.77
CA ARG A 653 17.56 10.44 -3.05
C ARG A 653 18.81 11.03 -3.72
N PHE A 654 19.60 10.20 -4.39
CA PHE A 654 20.81 10.67 -5.06
C PHE A 654 20.56 11.37 -6.42
N HIS A 655 19.36 11.23 -6.99
CA HIS A 655 19.03 11.86 -8.29
C HIS A 655 18.72 13.36 -8.16
N GLY A 656 18.25 13.80 -6.99
CA GLY A 656 17.97 15.23 -6.71
C GLY A 656 19.21 16.11 -6.58
N LEU A 657 20.42 15.53 -6.61
CA LEU A 657 21.70 16.19 -6.36
C LEU A 657 22.26 16.83 -7.65
N PRO A 658 22.26 18.18 -7.79
CA PRO A 658 22.85 18.86 -8.94
C PRO A 658 24.37 18.62 -8.98
N ASN A 659 24.93 18.45 -10.19
CA ASN A 659 26.35 18.17 -10.42
C ASN A 659 26.90 16.84 -9.88
N GLN A 660 26.05 15.93 -9.38
CA GLN A 660 26.50 14.56 -9.12
C GLN A 660 26.42 13.70 -10.39
N PRO A 661 27.28 12.66 -10.51
CA PRO A 661 27.26 11.72 -11.64
C PRO A 661 25.87 11.13 -11.92
N LEU A 662 25.03 11.11 -10.89
CA LEU A 662 23.74 10.44 -10.82
C LEU A 662 22.60 11.21 -11.53
N ALA A 663 22.62 12.55 -11.52
CA ALA A 663 21.59 13.37 -12.14
C ALA A 663 21.55 13.23 -13.68
N GLN A 664 22.67 12.85 -14.31
CA GLN A 664 22.78 12.64 -15.77
C GLN A 664 22.30 11.24 -16.22
N LEU A 665 21.93 10.37 -15.26
CA LEU A 665 21.51 8.99 -15.51
C LEU A 665 20.00 8.82 -15.73
N GLY A 666 19.27 9.94 -15.76
CA GLY A 666 17.84 10.03 -16.07
C GLY A 666 16.93 9.76 -14.88
N GLU A 667 15.68 10.23 -14.98
CA GLU A 667 14.68 10.14 -13.91
C GLU A 667 14.44 8.70 -13.44
N PRO A 668 14.58 8.40 -12.14
CA PRO A 668 14.46 7.04 -11.62
C PRO A 668 13.10 6.41 -11.90
N ILE A 669 13.10 5.12 -12.21
CA ILE A 669 11.89 4.35 -12.50
C ILE A 669 11.29 3.85 -11.19
N ALA A 670 10.19 4.47 -10.76
CA ALA A 670 9.43 4.05 -9.59
C ALA A 670 8.62 2.77 -9.87
N ILE A 671 8.74 1.78 -8.98
CA ILE A 671 7.97 0.54 -8.99
C ILE A 671 7.06 0.55 -7.75
N GLY A 672 5.88 1.17 -7.91
CA GLY A 672 4.78 1.14 -6.95
C GLY A 672 3.82 -0.04 -7.17
N PRO A 673 2.64 -0.08 -6.55
CA PRO A 673 1.61 -1.08 -6.85
C PRO A 673 1.19 -1.08 -8.34
N LEU A 674 0.51 -2.15 -8.78
CA LEU A 674 0.06 -2.24 -10.17
C LEU A 674 -1.08 -1.24 -10.44
N ASP A 675 -1.25 -0.90 -11.71
CA ASP A 675 -2.46 -0.22 -12.13
C ASP A 675 -3.68 -1.14 -11.91
N PRO A 676 -4.87 -0.57 -11.62
CA PRO A 676 -6.06 -1.34 -11.27
C PRO A 676 -6.42 -2.44 -12.29
N GLN A 677 -6.32 -2.14 -13.59
CA GLN A 677 -6.58 -3.11 -14.67
C GLN A 677 -5.60 -4.28 -14.64
N ASP A 678 -4.30 -4.01 -14.43
CA ASP A 678 -3.27 -5.04 -14.42
C ASP A 678 -3.38 -5.94 -13.19
N ALA A 679 -3.71 -5.36 -12.04
CA ALA A 679 -3.99 -6.11 -10.82
C ALA A 679 -5.25 -6.99 -11.01
N PHE A 680 -6.30 -6.45 -11.62
CA PHE A 680 -7.51 -7.17 -11.98
C PHE A 680 -7.21 -8.33 -12.94
N ASP A 681 -6.44 -8.09 -14.00
CA ASP A 681 -6.10 -9.12 -14.98
C ASP A 681 -5.21 -10.23 -14.39
N LEU A 682 -4.30 -9.89 -13.48
CA LEU A 682 -3.49 -10.85 -12.71
C LEU A 682 -4.35 -11.79 -11.85
N LEU A 683 -5.45 -11.28 -11.29
CA LEU A 683 -6.42 -12.08 -10.53
C LEU A 683 -7.35 -12.88 -11.44
N VAL A 684 -7.94 -12.24 -12.43
CA VAL A 684 -9.11 -12.77 -13.14
C VAL A 684 -8.71 -13.68 -14.30
N ARG A 685 -7.70 -13.34 -15.12
CA ARG A 685 -7.39 -14.11 -16.33
C ARG A 685 -6.91 -15.54 -16.05
N PRO A 686 -6.00 -15.78 -15.09
CA PRO A 686 -5.56 -17.15 -14.80
C PRO A 686 -6.70 -18.00 -14.21
N LEU A 687 -7.53 -17.43 -13.32
CA LEU A 687 -8.71 -18.11 -12.77
C LEU A 687 -9.76 -18.42 -13.86
N ALA A 688 -10.03 -17.48 -14.77
CA ALA A 688 -10.93 -17.70 -15.90
C ALA A 688 -10.45 -18.84 -16.81
N THR A 689 -9.13 -18.93 -17.05
CA THR A 689 -8.52 -20.02 -17.82
C THR A 689 -8.70 -21.38 -17.13
N LEU A 690 -8.85 -21.40 -15.80
CA LEU A 690 -9.15 -22.60 -15.01
C LEU A 690 -10.65 -22.90 -14.91
N GLY A 691 -11.50 -22.16 -15.63
CA GLY A 691 -12.96 -22.33 -15.62
C GLY A 691 -13.65 -21.67 -14.43
N LEU A 692 -12.95 -20.80 -13.69
CA LEU A 692 -13.49 -20.07 -12.55
C LEU A 692 -13.83 -18.64 -12.97
N VAL A 693 -15.11 -18.32 -12.97
CA VAL A 693 -15.62 -17.00 -13.36
C VAL A 693 -15.62 -16.10 -12.13
N PHE A 694 -14.73 -15.12 -12.09
CA PHE A 694 -14.74 -14.10 -11.05
C PHE A 694 -15.73 -12.98 -11.46
N PRO A 695 -16.76 -12.69 -10.64
CA PRO A 695 -17.59 -11.50 -10.85
C PRO A 695 -16.74 -10.23 -10.73
N GLU A 696 -16.92 -9.31 -11.66
CA GLU A 696 -16.13 -8.06 -11.73
C GLU A 696 -16.20 -7.28 -10.41
N THR A 697 -17.38 -7.20 -9.81
CA THR A 697 -17.62 -6.47 -8.57
C THR A 697 -16.85 -7.07 -7.39
N LEU A 698 -16.78 -8.39 -7.31
CA LEU A 698 -16.03 -9.09 -6.26
C LEU A 698 -14.52 -9.05 -6.51
N ALA A 699 -14.09 -9.14 -7.77
CA ALA A 699 -12.68 -9.02 -8.13
C ALA A 699 -12.15 -7.62 -7.80
N ALA A 700 -12.86 -6.57 -8.20
CA ALA A 700 -12.47 -5.19 -7.91
C ALA A 700 -12.28 -4.94 -6.40
N ARG A 701 -13.18 -5.50 -5.57
CA ARG A 701 -13.05 -5.46 -4.11
C ARG A 701 -11.78 -6.13 -3.60
N VAL A 702 -11.49 -7.35 -4.04
CA VAL A 702 -10.28 -8.09 -3.65
C VAL A 702 -9.02 -7.32 -4.07
N ILE A 703 -9.03 -6.68 -5.23
CA ILE A 703 -7.92 -5.87 -5.72
C ILE A 703 -7.69 -4.62 -4.85
N ALA A 704 -8.77 -3.93 -4.45
CA ALA A 704 -8.71 -2.81 -3.52
C ALA A 704 -8.17 -3.24 -2.14
N GLU A 705 -8.63 -4.38 -1.61
CA GLU A 705 -8.14 -4.98 -0.36
C GLU A 705 -6.66 -5.39 -0.48
N ALA A 706 -6.23 -5.91 -1.63
CA ALA A 706 -4.83 -6.21 -1.91
C ALA A 706 -3.97 -4.96 -2.21
N ASN A 707 -4.53 -3.74 -2.15
CA ASN A 707 -3.87 -2.47 -2.44
C ASN A 707 -3.18 -2.45 -3.82
N ASN A 708 -3.72 -3.21 -4.78
CA ASN A 708 -3.14 -3.51 -6.10
C ASN A 708 -1.72 -4.10 -6.05
N ALA A 709 -1.26 -4.62 -4.90
CA ALA A 709 0.08 -5.17 -4.76
C ALA A 709 0.13 -6.58 -5.38
N PRO A 710 0.97 -6.84 -6.41
CA PRO A 710 0.95 -8.11 -7.12
C PRO A 710 1.18 -9.32 -6.22
N ALA A 711 2.06 -9.21 -5.21
CA ALA A 711 2.33 -10.28 -4.25
C ALA A 711 1.11 -10.61 -3.36
N LEU A 712 0.30 -9.61 -2.99
CA LEU A 712 -0.91 -9.81 -2.18
C LEU A 712 -2.03 -10.42 -3.04
N VAL A 713 -2.20 -9.94 -4.27
CA VAL A 713 -3.16 -10.49 -5.24
C VAL A 713 -2.88 -11.98 -5.49
N GLN A 714 -1.63 -12.35 -5.77
CA GLN A 714 -1.25 -13.75 -5.99
C GLN A 714 -1.43 -14.61 -4.74
N LEU A 715 -1.12 -14.07 -3.55
CA LEU A 715 -1.31 -14.80 -2.29
C LEU A 715 -2.79 -15.12 -2.06
N PHE A 716 -3.67 -14.14 -2.23
CA PHE A 716 -5.12 -14.33 -2.14
C PHE A 716 -5.60 -15.32 -3.20
N ALA A 717 -5.23 -15.12 -4.46
CA ALA A 717 -5.69 -15.96 -5.57
C ALA A 717 -5.24 -17.42 -5.43
N GLY A 718 -4.01 -17.67 -4.97
CA GLY A 718 -3.52 -19.02 -4.69
C GLY A 718 -4.29 -19.71 -3.55
N LYS A 719 -4.65 -18.96 -2.50
CA LYS A 719 -5.48 -19.47 -1.40
C LYS A 719 -6.91 -19.76 -1.84
N LEU A 720 -7.52 -18.84 -2.58
CA LEU A 720 -8.84 -19.05 -3.17
C LEU A 720 -8.86 -20.29 -4.06
N LEU A 721 -7.87 -20.43 -4.96
CA LEU A 721 -7.78 -21.58 -5.86
C LEU A 721 -7.60 -22.90 -5.10
N ALA A 722 -6.78 -22.91 -4.05
CA ALA A 722 -6.58 -24.09 -3.21
C ALA A 722 -7.90 -24.53 -2.56
N ARG A 723 -8.66 -23.60 -1.98
CA ARG A 723 -9.96 -23.85 -1.34
C ARG A 723 -11.02 -24.33 -2.33
N LEU A 724 -11.17 -23.64 -3.46
CA LEU A 724 -12.14 -23.99 -4.50
C LEU A 724 -11.89 -25.40 -5.08
N ARG A 725 -10.68 -25.93 -4.94
CA ARG A 725 -10.29 -27.27 -5.37
C ARG A 725 -10.46 -28.36 -4.31
N GLU A 726 -10.76 -28.02 -3.05
CA GLU A 726 -11.00 -29.01 -1.99
C GLU A 726 -12.29 -29.81 -2.22
N THR A 727 -13.30 -29.15 -2.77
CA THR A 727 -14.60 -29.75 -3.09
C THR A 727 -14.84 -29.74 -4.59
N PRO A 728 -15.38 -30.82 -5.19
CA PRO A 728 -15.77 -30.82 -6.59
C PRO A 728 -16.79 -29.71 -6.89
N ARG A 729 -16.50 -28.88 -7.89
CA ARG A 729 -17.40 -27.81 -8.36
C ARG A 729 -17.77 -28.06 -9.81
N THR A 730 -19.01 -27.74 -10.16
CA THR A 730 -19.47 -27.74 -11.56
C THR A 730 -18.88 -26.55 -12.28
N LEU A 731 -18.18 -26.81 -13.39
CA LEU A 731 -17.55 -25.79 -14.21
C LEU A 731 -18.44 -25.40 -15.42
N PRO A 732 -18.34 -24.16 -15.95
CA PRO A 732 -17.67 -23.02 -15.32
C PRO A 732 -18.34 -22.65 -13.99
N TYR A 733 -17.51 -22.32 -12.99
CA TYR A 733 -17.99 -22.01 -11.64
C TYR A 733 -17.89 -20.50 -11.39
N GLU A 734 -19.01 -19.86 -11.06
CA GLU A 734 -19.01 -18.47 -10.62
C GLU A 734 -18.59 -18.38 -9.15
N ILE A 735 -17.51 -17.63 -8.89
CA ILE A 735 -16.99 -17.41 -7.53
C ILE A 735 -17.99 -16.53 -6.77
N THR A 736 -18.40 -16.98 -5.59
CA THR A 736 -19.41 -16.33 -4.77
C THR A 736 -18.78 -15.40 -3.72
N ARG A 737 -19.62 -14.57 -3.08
CA ARG A 737 -19.20 -13.76 -1.93
C ARG A 737 -18.70 -14.61 -0.76
N GLU A 738 -19.30 -15.80 -0.58
CA GLU A 738 -18.92 -16.69 0.52
C GLU A 738 -17.54 -17.30 0.28
N ASP A 739 -17.21 -17.70 -0.95
CA ASP A 739 -15.87 -18.22 -1.28
C ASP A 739 -14.77 -17.19 -0.94
N VAL A 740 -15.02 -15.90 -1.22
CA VAL A 740 -14.11 -14.80 -0.88
C VAL A 740 -14.06 -14.57 0.64
N ALA A 741 -15.21 -14.57 1.31
CA ALA A 741 -15.28 -14.39 2.76
C ALA A 741 -14.53 -15.49 3.52
N GLU A 742 -14.66 -16.74 3.09
CA GLU A 742 -13.93 -17.87 3.67
C GLU A 742 -12.41 -17.76 3.54
N VAL A 743 -11.91 -17.20 2.44
CA VAL A 743 -10.48 -16.94 2.25
C VAL A 743 -9.99 -15.90 3.27
N TRP A 744 -10.76 -14.85 3.51
CA TRP A 744 -10.43 -13.82 4.49
C TRP A 744 -10.51 -14.28 5.95
N ARG A 745 -11.26 -15.36 6.24
CA ARG A 745 -11.26 -15.99 7.58
C ARG A 745 -9.98 -16.77 7.89
N ASP A 746 -9.11 -17.03 6.90
CA ASP A 746 -7.80 -17.69 7.14
C ASP A 746 -6.81 -16.71 7.77
N GLN A 747 -6.58 -16.84 9.09
CA GLN A 747 -5.62 -16.00 9.81
C GLN A 747 -4.21 -16.03 9.19
N LYS A 748 -3.77 -17.15 8.60
CA LYS A 748 -2.46 -17.23 7.96
C LYS A 748 -2.36 -16.34 6.72
N LEU A 749 -3.49 -16.10 6.04
CA LEU A 749 -3.54 -15.16 4.92
C LEU A 749 -3.38 -13.73 5.44
N VAL A 750 -4.13 -13.35 6.48
CA VAL A 750 -4.10 -12.02 7.10
C VAL A 750 -2.70 -11.70 7.63
N ASP A 751 -2.09 -12.61 8.39
CA ASP A 751 -0.71 -12.47 8.88
C ASP A 751 0.28 -12.32 7.70
N GLY A 752 0.03 -13.07 6.62
CA GLY A 752 0.82 -13.02 5.39
C GLY A 752 0.68 -11.71 4.62
N PHE A 753 -0.45 -11.01 4.74
CA PHE A 753 -0.69 -9.67 4.21
C PHE A 753 0.05 -8.62 5.05
N GLN A 754 -0.19 -8.62 6.37
CA GLN A 754 0.43 -7.69 7.32
C GLN A 754 1.96 -7.76 7.24
N LYS A 755 2.54 -8.98 7.26
CA LYS A 755 3.99 -9.17 7.16
C LYS A 755 4.60 -8.61 5.88
N ARG A 756 3.91 -8.77 4.74
CA ARG A 756 4.39 -8.23 3.45
C ARG A 756 4.27 -6.72 3.37
N PHE A 757 3.29 -6.12 4.05
CA PHE A 757 3.17 -4.69 4.16
C PHE A 757 4.24 -4.08 5.09
N ASP A 758 4.49 -4.70 6.24
CA ASP A 758 5.55 -4.29 7.19
C ASP A 758 6.95 -4.35 6.56
N TYR A 759 7.19 -5.27 5.61
CA TYR A 759 8.42 -5.28 4.80
C TYR A 759 8.64 -3.98 4.01
N THR A 760 7.57 -3.33 3.55
CA THR A 760 7.64 -2.04 2.86
C THR A 760 7.89 -0.89 3.84
N LEU A 761 7.25 -0.92 5.01
CA LEU A 761 7.43 0.12 6.04
C LEU A 761 8.79 0.04 6.74
N THR A 762 9.39 -1.15 6.82
CA THR A 762 10.71 -1.34 7.45
C THR A 762 11.87 -0.98 6.52
N LEU A 763 11.59 -0.48 5.31
CA LEU A 763 12.62 0.07 4.42
C LEU A 763 13.30 1.31 5.00
N ASP A 764 12.53 2.16 5.67
CA ASP A 764 12.99 3.30 6.44
C ASP A 764 12.04 3.42 7.63
N LYS A 765 12.57 3.40 8.86
CA LYS A 765 11.73 3.46 10.06
C LYS A 765 10.89 4.73 10.11
N ARG A 766 11.28 5.79 9.40
CA ARG A 766 10.47 7.01 9.26
C ARG A 766 9.18 6.77 8.48
N TYR A 767 9.18 5.89 7.47
CA TYR A 767 7.93 5.49 6.79
C TYR A 767 6.97 4.80 7.75
N LYS A 768 7.52 3.99 8.66
CA LYS A 768 6.74 3.31 9.68
C LYS A 768 6.08 4.35 10.60
N VAL A 769 6.83 5.29 11.17
CA VAL A 769 6.23 6.35 12.01
C VAL A 769 5.18 7.15 11.24
N ILE A 770 5.48 7.61 10.02
CA ILE A 770 4.53 8.35 9.17
C ILE A 770 3.23 7.56 8.97
N ALA A 771 3.32 6.29 8.55
CA ALA A 771 2.15 5.46 8.26
C ALA A 771 1.29 5.23 9.51
N TYR A 772 1.93 4.97 10.65
CA TYR A 772 1.25 4.73 11.92
C TYR A 772 0.64 6.00 12.51
N THR A 773 1.26 7.18 12.31
CA THR A 773 0.67 8.47 12.69
C THR A 773 -0.59 8.77 11.88
N VAL A 774 -0.55 8.64 10.55
CA VAL A 774 -1.74 8.80 9.72
C VAL A 774 -2.82 7.78 10.10
N ALA A 775 -2.44 6.56 10.45
CA ALA A 775 -3.37 5.53 10.90
C ALA A 775 -4.03 5.88 12.23
N LEU A 776 -3.31 6.46 13.18
CA LEU A 776 -3.87 6.90 14.46
C LEU A 776 -4.97 7.96 14.25
N HIS A 777 -4.70 8.98 13.43
CA HIS A 777 -5.72 9.99 13.08
C HIS A 777 -6.91 9.38 12.33
N ALA A 778 -6.65 8.44 11.42
CA ALA A 778 -7.72 7.74 10.70
C ALA A 778 -8.64 6.91 11.63
N LEU A 779 -8.16 6.49 12.81
CA LEU A 779 -8.95 5.78 13.82
C LEU A 779 -9.86 6.70 14.62
N ASP A 780 -9.40 7.92 14.89
CA ASP A 780 -10.13 8.90 15.70
C ASP A 780 -11.14 9.69 14.85
N ASP A 781 -10.72 10.16 13.68
CA ASP A 781 -11.49 11.09 12.83
C ASP A 781 -12.08 10.41 11.58
N GLY A 782 -11.71 9.15 11.30
CA GLY A 782 -12.20 8.34 10.20
C GLY A 782 -11.20 8.16 9.04
N ALA A 783 -11.39 7.11 8.22
CA ALA A 783 -10.42 6.69 7.21
C ALA A 783 -10.17 7.69 6.05
N ASP A 784 -11.02 8.70 5.91
CA ASP A 784 -10.90 9.77 4.92
C ASP A 784 -10.15 11.00 5.49
N GLU A 785 -9.77 11.00 6.78
CA GLU A 785 -9.03 12.10 7.39
C GLU A 785 -7.67 12.29 6.72
N ALA A 786 -7.37 13.54 6.35
CA ALA A 786 -6.20 13.88 5.57
C ALA A 786 -5.42 15.02 6.24
N LEU A 787 -4.15 14.74 6.53
CA LEU A 787 -3.27 15.63 7.27
C LEU A 787 -2.42 16.48 6.31
N THR A 788 -2.20 17.74 6.68
CA THR A 788 -1.22 18.57 5.97
C THR A 788 0.20 18.11 6.26
N VAL A 789 1.16 18.46 5.39
CA VAL A 789 2.60 18.18 5.60
C VAL A 789 3.06 18.68 6.97
N ARG A 790 2.61 19.87 7.38
CA ARG A 790 3.01 20.52 8.63
C ARG A 790 2.53 19.72 9.84
N GLN A 791 1.23 19.44 9.91
CA GLN A 791 0.63 18.64 11.00
C GLN A 791 1.31 17.28 11.12
N LEU A 792 1.47 16.57 9.99
CA LEU A 792 2.06 15.24 10.00
C LEU A 792 3.52 15.26 10.45
N ARG A 793 4.29 16.30 10.10
CA ARG A 793 5.67 16.47 10.57
C ARG A 793 5.76 16.75 12.06
N GLU A 794 4.87 17.60 12.58
CA GLU A 794 4.78 17.92 14.02
C GLU A 794 4.47 16.66 14.84
N GLU A 795 3.47 15.90 14.42
CA GLU A 795 3.09 14.62 15.05
C GLU A 795 4.22 13.58 14.97
N CYS A 796 4.85 13.41 13.80
CA CYS A 796 5.98 12.48 13.67
C CYS A 796 7.16 12.87 14.58
N ARG A 797 7.42 14.17 14.78
CA ARG A 797 8.45 14.67 15.71
C ARG A 797 8.06 14.44 17.18
N TYR A 798 6.77 14.50 17.51
CA TYR A 798 6.28 14.16 18.84
C TYR A 798 6.54 12.67 19.15
N TRP A 799 6.20 11.77 18.23
CA TRP A 799 6.40 10.33 18.42
C TRP A 799 7.87 9.89 18.35
N TRP A 800 8.67 10.51 17.47
CA TRP A 800 10.08 10.14 17.31
C TRP A 800 10.97 11.34 16.98
N ALA A 801 11.26 12.17 17.99
CA ALA A 801 12.07 13.38 17.84
C ALA A 801 13.41 13.12 17.15
N ARG A 802 14.18 12.12 17.59
CA ARG A 802 15.51 11.77 17.03
C ARG A 802 15.45 11.40 15.54
N GLY A 803 14.43 10.65 15.11
CA GLY A 803 14.30 10.22 13.71
C GLY A 803 13.94 11.36 12.75
N PHE A 804 13.35 12.45 13.24
CA PHE A 804 12.90 13.60 12.45
C PHE A 804 13.61 14.93 12.79
N GLU A 805 14.60 14.92 13.68
CA GLU A 805 15.27 16.13 14.19
C GLU A 805 15.89 16.97 13.07
N ASN A 806 16.62 16.34 12.16
CA ASN A 806 17.29 16.99 11.03
C ASN A 806 16.43 17.05 9.75
N CYS A 807 15.23 16.48 9.78
CA CYS A 807 14.33 16.37 8.64
C CYS A 807 13.69 17.73 8.34
N SER A 808 14.13 18.40 7.27
CA SER A 808 13.49 19.63 6.80
C SER A 808 12.08 19.37 6.25
N GLY A 809 11.33 20.44 5.95
CA GLY A 809 10.01 20.31 5.33
C GLY A 809 10.05 19.57 4.00
N ASP A 810 11.12 19.72 3.22
CA ASP A 810 11.28 19.09 1.92
C ASP A 810 11.79 17.65 2.01
N ASP A 811 12.67 17.37 2.97
CA ASP A 811 13.07 16.00 3.27
C ASP A 811 11.84 15.19 3.71
N PHE A 812 10.99 15.81 4.54
CA PHE A 812 9.75 15.18 4.97
C PHE A 812 8.79 14.94 3.81
N ARG A 813 8.60 15.91 2.91
CA ARG A 813 7.77 15.72 1.70
C ARG A 813 8.30 14.64 0.78
N SER A 814 9.63 14.53 0.65
CA SER A 814 10.25 13.46 -0.13
C SER A 814 9.93 12.09 0.47
N LEU A 815 9.95 11.96 1.82
CA LEU A 815 9.49 10.75 2.50
C LEU A 815 8.00 10.47 2.24
N LEU A 816 7.16 11.51 2.20
CA LEU A 816 5.73 11.36 1.90
C LEU A 816 5.50 10.92 0.45
N ASP A 817 6.20 11.52 -0.52
CA ASP A 817 6.13 11.14 -1.93
C ASP A 817 6.63 9.71 -2.14
N GLU A 818 7.67 9.29 -1.42
CA GLU A 818 8.12 7.90 -1.36
C GLU A 818 7.00 6.99 -0.81
N CYS A 819 6.38 7.34 0.32
CA CYS A 819 5.24 6.60 0.89
C CYS A 819 4.03 6.52 -0.07
N VAL A 820 3.76 7.57 -0.86
CA VAL A 820 2.73 7.55 -1.90
C VAL A 820 3.11 6.60 -3.03
N ASN A 821 4.36 6.67 -3.52
CA ASN A 821 4.88 5.77 -4.56
C ASN A 821 4.90 4.30 -4.11
N LEU A 822 5.14 4.04 -2.83
CA LEU A 822 5.06 2.71 -2.22
C LEU A 822 3.62 2.21 -2.03
N GLY A 823 2.63 3.09 -2.24
CA GLY A 823 1.21 2.79 -2.08
C GLY A 823 0.75 2.73 -0.63
N VAL A 824 1.50 3.32 0.30
CA VAL A 824 1.14 3.44 1.72
C VAL A 824 0.16 4.58 1.91
N LEU A 825 0.48 5.75 1.33
CA LEU A 825 -0.32 6.97 1.43
C LEU A 825 -1.03 7.29 0.11
N GLY A 826 -2.15 7.99 0.22
CA GLY A 826 -2.82 8.71 -0.86
C GLY A 826 -2.71 10.22 -0.62
N VAL A 827 -2.83 11.00 -1.69
CA VAL A 827 -2.80 12.47 -1.63
C VAL A 827 -4.06 13.04 -2.25
N ASP A 828 -4.76 13.90 -1.51
CA ASP A 828 -5.94 14.64 -1.96
C ASP A 828 -5.70 16.14 -1.68
N ASP A 829 -5.58 16.95 -2.73
CA ASP A 829 -5.33 18.40 -2.65
C ASP A 829 -4.15 18.79 -1.72
N GLY A 830 -3.06 18.02 -1.76
CA GLY A 830 -1.85 18.27 -0.95
C GLY A 830 -1.95 17.82 0.51
N ARG A 831 -3.03 17.14 0.90
CA ARG A 831 -3.19 16.45 2.18
C ARG A 831 -2.97 14.96 2.04
N TYR A 832 -2.45 14.34 3.09
CA TYR A 832 -2.01 12.95 3.08
C TYR A 832 -2.90 12.10 3.98
N ARG A 833 -3.38 10.98 3.44
CA ARG A 833 -4.15 9.98 4.17
C ARG A 833 -3.66 8.58 3.83
N LEU A 834 -4.15 7.56 4.53
CA LEU A 834 -3.90 6.18 4.11
C LEU A 834 -4.49 5.96 2.71
N ARG A 835 -3.74 5.26 1.84
CA ARG A 835 -4.16 5.10 0.44
C ARG A 835 -5.54 4.46 0.33
N THR A 836 -5.77 3.39 1.09
CA THR A 836 -7.05 2.70 1.15
C THR A 836 -7.43 2.39 2.60
N PRO A 837 -8.73 2.26 2.91
CA PRO A 837 -9.17 1.84 4.24
C PRO A 837 -8.64 0.46 4.65
N HIS A 838 -8.26 -0.40 3.70
CA HIS A 838 -7.65 -1.69 4.01
C HIS A 838 -6.24 -1.55 4.58
N VAL A 839 -5.48 -0.51 4.20
CA VAL A 839 -4.15 -0.27 4.79
C VAL A 839 -4.23 -0.12 6.31
N LEU A 840 -5.27 0.55 6.83
CA LEU A 840 -5.50 0.68 8.27
C LEU A 840 -5.61 -0.70 8.94
N ARG A 841 -6.38 -1.61 8.35
CA ARG A 841 -6.52 -3.00 8.82
C ARG A 841 -5.19 -3.78 8.80
N LEU A 842 -4.29 -3.46 7.88
CA LEU A 842 -2.97 -4.08 7.81
C LEU A 842 -2.02 -3.57 8.90
N LEU A 843 -2.21 -2.33 9.35
CA LEU A 843 -1.37 -1.71 10.37
C LEU A 843 -1.74 -2.18 11.79
N GLY A 844 -3.01 -2.51 12.00
CA GLY A 844 -3.51 -3.07 13.26
C GLY A 844 -4.61 -2.22 13.88
N GLY A 845 -5.08 -2.63 15.06
CA GLY A 845 -6.01 -1.82 15.86
C GLY A 845 -5.30 -0.69 16.62
N VAL A 846 -6.07 0.21 17.23
CA VAL A 846 -5.55 1.37 18.01
C VAL A 846 -4.39 0.98 18.94
N ARG A 847 -4.57 -0.05 19.78
CA ARG A 847 -3.53 -0.47 20.73
C ARG A 847 -2.25 -0.95 20.05
N GLU A 848 -2.36 -1.62 18.90
CA GLU A 848 -1.20 -2.08 18.14
C GLU A 848 -0.47 -0.89 17.52
N ILE A 849 -1.23 0.10 17.04
CA ILE A 849 -0.70 1.32 16.45
C ILE A 849 -0.01 2.19 17.51
N GLU A 850 -0.67 2.43 18.64
CA GLU A 850 -0.10 3.15 19.79
C GLU A 850 1.19 2.47 20.28
N ASN A 851 1.19 1.15 20.48
CA ASN A 851 2.38 0.43 20.93
C ASN A 851 3.58 0.60 19.95
N VAL A 852 3.32 0.65 18.64
CA VAL A 852 4.38 0.87 17.63
C VAL A 852 4.90 2.30 17.70
N LEU A 853 4.02 3.29 17.90
CA LEU A 853 4.42 4.70 18.04
C LEU A 853 5.15 4.96 19.35
N GLU A 854 4.69 4.39 20.47
CA GLU A 854 5.35 4.49 21.78
C GLU A 854 6.73 3.84 21.78
N SER A 855 6.92 2.75 21.02
CA SER A 855 8.22 2.09 20.85
C SER A 855 9.13 2.76 19.81
N ALA A 856 8.71 3.85 19.17
CA ALA A 856 9.52 4.52 18.15
C ALA A 856 10.83 5.10 18.73
N ALA A 857 10.87 5.42 20.02
CA ALA A 857 12.08 5.86 20.71
C ALA A 857 13.21 4.81 20.71
N ASP A 858 12.87 3.52 20.56
CA ASP A 858 13.82 2.40 20.52
C ASP A 858 14.30 2.08 19.10
N PHE A 859 13.84 2.81 18.07
CA PHE A 859 14.30 2.58 16.71
C PHE A 859 15.75 3.04 16.52
N ASP A 860 16.50 2.29 15.71
CA ASP A 860 17.84 2.68 15.29
C ASP A 860 17.80 4.03 14.55
N ASP A 861 18.84 4.84 14.71
CA ASP A 861 18.95 6.13 14.03
C ASP A 861 18.90 5.96 12.50
N PRO A 862 18.27 6.89 11.75
CA PRO A 862 18.26 6.84 10.29
C PRO A 862 19.67 6.76 9.70
N ASP A 863 19.86 5.99 8.62
CA ASP A 863 21.16 5.87 7.93
C ASP A 863 21.77 7.27 7.62
N GLU A 864 23.01 7.50 8.07
CA GLU A 864 23.70 8.81 8.14
C GLU A 864 23.96 9.54 6.79
N PHE A 865 23.57 8.98 5.64
CA PHE A 865 23.79 9.65 4.36
C PHE A 865 22.64 10.60 4.01
N ASP A 866 22.77 11.85 4.43
CA ASP A 866 21.87 12.92 4.03
C ASP A 866 22.39 13.66 2.78
N ALA A 867 21.96 13.19 1.61
CA ALA A 867 22.12 13.90 0.33
C ALA A 867 21.68 15.37 0.44
N HIS A 868 20.71 15.68 1.31
CA HIS A 868 20.18 17.03 1.47
C HIS A 868 21.10 17.96 2.26
N SER A 869 22.17 17.47 2.92
CA SER A 869 23.22 18.29 3.53
C SER A 869 24.28 18.77 2.53
N TYR A 870 24.30 18.22 1.31
CA TYR A 870 25.22 18.69 0.26
C TYR A 870 25.00 20.16 -0.07
N ARG A 871 26.09 20.89 -0.32
CA ARG A 871 26.05 22.29 -0.78
C ARG A 871 26.85 22.44 -2.05
N MET A 872 26.34 23.24 -2.98
CA MET A 872 27.04 23.53 -4.23
C MET A 872 28.28 24.39 -3.99
N PRO A 873 29.30 24.34 -4.88
CA PRO A 873 30.36 25.34 -4.91
C PRO A 873 29.78 26.75 -5.03
N HIS A 874 30.32 27.70 -4.26
CA HIS A 874 29.95 29.09 -4.40
C HIS A 874 30.70 29.74 -5.57
N LEU A 875 29.96 30.00 -6.66
CA LEU A 875 30.52 30.53 -7.92
C LEU A 875 31.67 29.61 -8.40
N THR A 876 32.85 30.17 -8.70
CA THR A 876 34.04 29.41 -9.12
C THR A 876 35.10 29.28 -8.00
N GLY A 877 34.74 29.61 -6.75
CA GLY A 877 35.65 29.59 -5.62
C GLY A 877 35.72 28.23 -4.92
N PRO A 878 36.71 28.01 -4.02
CA PRO A 878 36.83 26.79 -3.23
C PRO A 878 35.78 26.67 -2.11
N ASP A 879 34.98 27.73 -1.91
CA ASP A 879 33.98 27.85 -0.85
C ASP A 879 32.64 27.25 -1.26
N ARG A 880 31.73 27.04 -0.29
CA ARG A 880 30.42 26.42 -0.52
C ARG A 880 29.27 27.42 -0.35
N ALA A 881 28.17 27.16 -1.07
CA ALA A 881 26.95 27.96 -1.03
C ALA A 881 26.27 27.88 0.35
N PRO A 882 25.47 28.91 0.74
CA PRO A 882 24.81 28.94 2.04
C PRO A 882 23.63 27.98 2.17
N LEU A 883 23.04 27.57 1.05
CA LEU A 883 21.92 26.65 1.02
C LEU A 883 22.40 25.24 0.73
N SER A 884 21.82 24.29 1.44
CA SER A 884 21.94 22.89 1.05
C SER A 884 21.06 22.57 -0.17
N ILE A 885 21.30 21.44 -0.82
CA ILE A 885 20.48 21.02 -1.96
C ILE A 885 19.03 20.85 -1.55
N GLY A 886 18.75 20.27 -0.38
CA GLY A 886 17.37 20.13 0.12
C GLY A 886 16.66 21.49 0.18
N GLN A 887 17.32 22.49 0.75
CA GLN A 887 16.78 23.86 0.84
C GLN A 887 16.61 24.50 -0.55
N LEU A 888 17.55 24.30 -1.48
CA LEU A 888 17.42 24.81 -2.84
C LEU A 888 16.23 24.18 -3.58
N THR A 889 16.04 22.86 -3.48
CA THR A 889 14.93 22.17 -4.13
C THR A 889 13.57 22.60 -3.59
N GLY A 890 13.46 22.85 -2.28
CA GLY A 890 12.26 23.41 -1.66
C GLY A 890 11.89 24.79 -2.17
N LEU A 891 12.86 25.71 -2.14
CA LEU A 891 12.68 27.10 -2.55
C LEU A 891 12.28 27.29 -4.02
N LEU A 892 12.49 26.27 -4.86
CA LEU A 892 12.26 26.31 -6.31
C LEU A 892 11.11 25.41 -6.77
N ARG A 893 10.39 24.82 -5.82
CA ARG A 893 9.25 23.94 -6.07
C ARG A 893 8.03 24.74 -6.54
N PRO A 894 7.30 24.29 -7.57
CA PRO A 894 6.01 24.87 -7.94
C PRO A 894 5.07 24.98 -6.74
N GLY A 895 4.59 26.19 -6.50
CA GLY A 895 3.78 26.53 -5.34
C GLY A 895 3.36 28.00 -5.33
N ARG A 896 2.48 28.34 -4.39
CA ARG A 896 2.11 29.71 -4.07
C ARG A 896 2.39 29.95 -2.59
N LEU A 897 3.66 30.17 -2.26
CA LEU A 897 4.13 30.31 -0.89
C LEU A 897 5.09 31.50 -0.76
N VAL A 898 5.16 32.05 0.46
CA VAL A 898 6.21 32.97 0.86
C VAL A 898 7.26 32.18 1.65
N HIS A 899 8.46 32.01 1.09
CA HIS A 899 9.58 31.42 1.81
C HIS A 899 10.37 32.51 2.52
N VAL A 900 10.59 32.36 3.82
CA VAL A 900 11.44 33.26 4.61
C VAL A 900 12.75 32.54 4.89
N VAL A 901 13.81 32.89 4.14
CA VAL A 901 15.15 32.34 4.37
C VAL A 901 15.82 33.13 5.47
N ALA A 902 16.00 32.48 6.61
CA ALA A 902 16.39 33.08 7.87
C ALA A 902 17.87 32.80 8.17
N GLY A 903 18.70 33.82 8.36
CA GLY A 903 20.08 33.58 8.79
C GLY A 903 20.92 34.83 9.00
N SER A 904 22.19 34.63 9.34
CA SER A 904 23.16 35.69 9.64
C SER A 904 24.32 35.72 8.63
N ALA A 905 25.16 36.76 8.72
CA ALA A 905 26.37 36.85 7.90
C ALA A 905 27.33 35.70 8.16
N ALA A 906 27.39 35.20 9.40
CA ALA A 906 28.19 34.03 9.77
C ALA A 906 27.77 32.74 9.04
N LEU A 907 26.49 32.66 8.65
CA LEU A 907 25.87 31.58 7.88
C LEU A 907 25.82 31.86 6.36
N HIS A 908 26.42 32.96 5.90
CA HIS A 908 26.44 33.40 4.51
C HIS A 908 25.06 33.81 3.93
N ALA A 909 24.20 34.46 4.73
CA ALA A 909 22.92 34.98 4.25
C ALA A 909 23.05 35.88 3.00
N GLU A 910 24.14 36.64 2.88
CA GLU A 910 24.44 37.51 1.73
C GLU A 910 24.64 36.76 0.41
N ARG A 911 24.89 35.44 0.46
CA ARG A 911 25.16 34.60 -0.71
C ARG A 911 23.92 33.89 -1.24
N VAL A 912 22.77 33.95 -0.54
CA VAL A 912 21.56 33.18 -0.88
C VAL A 912 21.02 33.55 -2.25
N ALA A 913 20.86 34.83 -2.55
CA ALA A 913 20.35 35.29 -3.83
C ALA A 913 21.24 34.85 -5.01
N ALA A 914 22.58 34.90 -4.83
CA ALA A 914 23.53 34.44 -5.83
C ALA A 914 23.49 32.91 -5.99
N ALA A 915 23.30 32.16 -4.91
CA ALA A 915 23.18 30.70 -4.95
C ALA A 915 21.94 30.24 -5.73
N LEU A 916 20.79 30.89 -5.52
CA LEU A 916 19.57 30.62 -6.27
C LEU A 916 19.72 30.94 -7.76
N GLN A 917 20.37 32.06 -8.11
CA GLN A 917 20.63 32.43 -9.51
C GLN A 917 21.63 31.51 -10.22
N ALA A 918 22.62 30.99 -9.50
CA ALA A 918 23.64 30.13 -10.06
C ALA A 918 23.16 28.68 -10.27
N MET A 919 21.92 28.36 -9.88
CA MET A 919 21.41 27.00 -10.00
C MET A 919 21.23 26.60 -11.48
N PRO A 920 21.79 25.46 -11.92
CA PRO A 920 21.52 24.93 -13.25
C PRO A 920 20.04 24.52 -13.34
N SER A 921 19.24 25.24 -14.12
CA SER A 921 17.86 24.84 -14.39
C SER A 921 17.72 24.31 -15.82
N ASP A 922 17.70 22.98 -15.96
CA ASP A 922 17.25 22.32 -17.21
C ASP A 922 15.72 22.40 -17.39
N ARG A 923 15.02 22.99 -16.40
CA ARG A 923 13.59 23.27 -16.37
C ARG A 923 13.26 24.49 -17.21
N SER A 924 12.69 24.27 -18.40
CA SER A 924 12.19 25.34 -19.26
C SER A 924 10.97 26.07 -18.68
N ASP A 925 10.37 25.53 -17.62
CA ASP A 925 9.16 26.02 -16.95
C ASP A 925 9.47 26.81 -15.66
N LEU A 926 10.73 27.03 -15.29
CA LEU A 926 11.13 27.73 -14.07
C LEU A 926 11.86 29.04 -14.40
N GLU A 927 11.42 30.17 -13.83
CA GLU A 927 12.12 31.46 -13.95
C GLU A 927 12.45 32.06 -12.58
N ILE A 928 13.75 32.29 -12.31
CA ILE A 928 14.22 32.88 -11.03
C ILE A 928 14.57 34.35 -11.25
N ARG A 929 13.95 35.24 -10.47
CA ARG A 929 14.15 36.70 -10.56
C ARG A 929 14.63 37.24 -9.22
N VAL A 930 15.76 37.94 -9.20
CA VAL A 930 16.25 38.60 -7.98
C VAL A 930 15.90 40.09 -8.03
N VAL A 931 15.32 40.62 -6.95
CA VAL A 931 15.03 42.04 -6.77
C VAL A 931 16.11 42.64 -5.89
N ARG A 932 17.01 43.44 -6.50
CA ARG A 932 18.08 44.14 -5.78
C ARG A 932 17.74 45.61 -5.52
N PRO A 933 18.27 46.22 -4.45
CA PRO A 933 18.16 47.67 -4.23
C PRO A 933 18.72 48.46 -5.42
N GLY A 934 17.89 49.25 -6.10
CA GLY A 934 18.28 50.08 -7.25
C GLY A 934 18.08 49.44 -8.64
N GLU A 935 17.66 48.18 -8.72
CA GLU A 935 17.28 47.49 -9.97
C GLU A 935 15.73 47.49 -10.15
N ALA A 936 15.20 46.63 -11.03
CA ALA A 936 13.77 46.52 -11.33
C ALA A 936 12.90 46.42 -10.05
N THR A 937 11.77 47.13 -10.01
CA THR A 937 10.89 47.17 -8.83
C THR A 937 10.21 45.82 -8.59
N PHE A 938 9.91 45.50 -7.33
CA PHE A 938 9.17 44.30 -6.93
C PHE A 938 7.89 44.10 -7.75
N ASP A 939 7.09 45.16 -7.93
CA ASP A 939 5.86 45.14 -8.75
C ASP A 939 6.12 44.71 -10.21
N SER A 940 7.26 45.16 -10.77
CA SER A 940 7.62 44.80 -12.14
C SER A 940 8.01 43.32 -12.27
N ALA A 941 8.62 42.74 -11.23
CA ALA A 941 8.93 41.32 -11.18
C ALA A 941 7.66 40.47 -11.07
N VAL A 942 6.72 40.86 -10.19
CA VAL A 942 5.40 40.22 -10.05
C VAL A 942 4.61 40.28 -11.36
N LEU A 943 4.60 41.43 -12.04
CA LEU A 943 3.87 41.59 -13.30
C LEU A 943 4.44 40.74 -14.44
N ARG A 944 5.75 40.48 -14.45
CA ARG A 944 6.39 39.56 -15.40
C ARG A 944 6.07 38.10 -15.06
N ALA A 945 6.15 37.73 -13.79
CA ALA A 945 5.77 36.39 -13.32
C ALA A 945 4.33 36.02 -13.72
N ARG A 946 3.40 36.98 -13.64
CA ARG A 946 2.00 36.75 -14.06
C ARG A 946 1.82 36.41 -15.54
N ARG A 947 2.78 36.75 -16.40
CA ARG A 947 2.73 36.52 -17.86
C ARG A 947 3.44 35.22 -18.27
N HIS A 948 4.13 34.58 -17.34
CA HIS A 948 4.83 33.34 -17.60
C HIS A 948 3.92 32.16 -17.19
N PRO A 949 3.67 31.19 -18.09
CA PRO A 949 2.76 30.07 -17.81
C PRO A 949 3.39 28.99 -16.91
N GLY A 950 4.66 29.13 -16.51
CA GLY A 950 5.36 28.18 -15.65
C GLY A 950 5.35 28.56 -14.17
N HIS A 951 6.45 28.25 -13.48
CA HIS A 951 6.69 28.64 -12.10
C HIS A 951 7.71 29.78 -12.04
N ASP A 952 7.38 30.87 -11.35
CA ASP A 952 8.30 31.97 -11.07
C ASP A 952 8.68 32.00 -9.59
N VAL A 953 9.97 32.25 -9.33
CA VAL A 953 10.50 32.48 -7.99
C VAL A 953 11.11 33.87 -7.93
N ILE A 954 10.52 34.75 -7.12
CA ILE A 954 11.04 36.10 -6.88
C ILE A 954 11.83 36.11 -5.58
N VAL A 955 13.12 36.38 -5.66
CA VAL A 955 14.01 36.49 -4.50
C VAL A 955 14.19 37.96 -4.14
N VAL A 956 13.79 38.33 -2.93
CA VAL A 956 13.98 39.67 -2.36
C VAL A 956 15.04 39.57 -1.28
N ASP A 957 16.18 40.20 -1.52
CA ASP A 957 17.30 40.15 -0.58
C ASP A 957 17.20 41.28 0.46
N LEU A 958 16.95 40.91 1.73
CA LEU A 958 16.81 41.79 2.87
C LEU A 958 17.81 41.45 3.99
N HIS A 959 18.87 40.67 3.72
CA HIS A 959 19.81 40.22 4.76
C HIS A 959 20.51 41.37 5.50
N ALA A 960 20.72 42.50 4.81
CA ALA A 960 21.39 43.69 5.33
C ALA A 960 20.43 44.75 5.91
N ALA A 961 19.13 44.46 6.01
CA ALA A 961 18.15 45.36 6.62
C ALA A 961 18.56 45.66 8.08
N ARG A 962 18.44 46.95 8.45
CA ARG A 962 18.87 47.46 9.77
C ARG A 962 17.72 47.51 10.77
N ASP A 963 16.48 47.40 10.30
CA ASP A 963 15.26 47.43 11.08
C ASP A 963 14.26 46.37 10.57
N GLY A 964 13.35 45.93 11.44
CA GLY A 964 12.32 44.96 11.11
C GLY A 964 11.20 45.53 10.24
N GLU A 965 10.97 46.84 10.22
CA GLU A 965 9.91 47.48 9.44
C GLU A 965 10.05 47.22 7.93
N GLN A 966 11.29 47.20 7.42
CA GLN A 966 11.54 46.89 6.02
C GLN A 966 11.10 45.46 5.65
N PHE A 967 11.31 44.49 6.55
CA PHE A 967 10.85 43.11 6.38
C PHE A 967 9.33 43.03 6.41
N GLU A 968 8.69 43.63 7.42
CA GLU A 968 7.22 43.65 7.58
C GLU A 968 6.49 44.15 6.34
N ARG A 969 6.97 45.27 5.78
CA ARG A 969 6.41 45.83 4.54
C ARG A 969 6.54 44.87 3.36
N ARG A 970 7.73 44.30 3.15
CA ARG A 970 7.98 43.38 2.02
C ARG A 970 7.28 42.05 2.17
N PHE A 971 7.13 41.57 3.41
CA PHE A 971 6.37 40.38 3.71
C PHE A 971 4.89 40.55 3.35
N THR A 972 4.28 41.68 3.75
CA THR A 972 2.90 42.02 3.39
C THR A 972 2.69 42.08 1.87
N GLU A 973 3.60 42.74 1.15
CA GLU A 973 3.58 42.80 -0.31
C GLU A 973 3.74 41.41 -0.97
N ALA A 974 4.65 40.58 -0.44
CA ALA A 974 4.86 39.22 -0.91
C ALA A 974 3.63 38.34 -0.74
N ARG A 975 3.02 38.39 0.45
CA ARG A 975 1.81 37.63 0.76
C ARG A 975 0.65 38.01 -0.16
N HIS A 976 0.44 39.31 -0.41
CA HIS A 976 -0.55 39.77 -1.37
C HIS A 976 -0.27 39.30 -2.81
N ALA A 977 0.99 39.31 -3.24
CA ALA A 977 1.37 38.88 -4.58
C ALA A 977 1.17 37.38 -4.81
N VAL A 978 1.46 36.55 -3.80
CA VAL A 978 1.28 35.09 -3.83
C VAL A 978 -0.20 34.69 -3.79
N ALA A 979 -1.01 35.37 -2.98
CA ALA A 979 -2.45 35.13 -2.85
C ALA A 979 -3.24 35.47 -4.13
N ASP A 980 -2.74 36.40 -4.95
CA ASP A 980 -3.37 36.78 -6.21
C ASP A 980 -3.22 35.67 -7.28
N ARG A 981 -4.35 35.13 -7.74
CA ARG A 981 -4.45 34.02 -8.71
C ARG A 981 -4.67 34.45 -10.16
N SER A 982 -4.52 35.73 -10.48
CA SER A 982 -4.81 36.28 -11.83
C SER A 982 -3.82 35.94 -12.95
N GLY A 983 -2.73 35.22 -12.67
CA GLY A 983 -1.72 34.84 -13.67
C GLY A 983 -1.85 33.40 -14.18
N ASP A 984 -1.26 33.12 -15.34
CA ASP A 984 -1.33 31.80 -16.03
C ASP A 984 -0.45 30.72 -15.36
N GLY A 985 0.44 31.11 -14.43
CA GLY A 985 1.40 30.26 -13.75
C GLY A 985 1.33 30.31 -12.21
N THR A 986 2.36 29.75 -11.57
CA THR A 986 2.52 29.75 -10.09
C THR A 986 3.65 30.70 -9.67
N LEU A 987 3.52 31.35 -8.52
CA LEU A 987 4.47 32.34 -8.02
C LEU A 987 4.83 32.03 -6.56
N SER A 988 6.11 31.82 -6.31
CA SER A 988 6.69 31.78 -4.95
C SER A 988 7.60 32.98 -4.74
N ILE A 989 7.66 33.47 -3.49
CA ILE A 989 8.50 34.63 -3.13
C ILE A 989 9.44 34.22 -2.01
N VAL A 990 10.74 34.41 -2.22
CA VAL A 990 11.81 34.11 -1.27
C VAL A 990 12.30 35.42 -0.65
N LEU A 991 12.04 35.63 0.63
CA LEU A 991 12.54 36.76 1.42
C LEU A 991 13.79 36.31 2.18
N VAL A 992 14.96 36.83 1.82
CA VAL A 992 16.20 36.57 2.58
C VAL A 992 16.25 37.54 3.75
N ALA A 993 16.03 37.06 4.96
CA ALA A 993 15.88 37.87 6.17
C ALA A 993 17.10 37.72 7.10
N GLY A 994 17.64 38.88 7.51
CA GLY A 994 18.72 38.96 8.49
C GLY A 994 18.22 38.98 9.94
N PRO A 995 19.13 38.98 10.94
CA PRO A 995 18.78 38.90 12.36
C PRO A 995 17.94 40.08 12.90
N ALA A 996 18.00 41.25 12.26
CA ALA A 996 17.18 42.40 12.64
C ALA A 996 15.67 42.18 12.39
N ALA A 997 15.31 41.19 11.56
CA ALA A 997 13.93 40.78 11.30
C ALA A 997 13.48 39.63 12.21
N ALA A 998 14.22 39.34 13.30
CA ALA A 998 14.03 38.16 14.11
C ALA A 998 12.72 38.11 14.93
N ALA A 999 11.99 39.21 15.06
CA ALA A 999 10.62 39.15 15.57
C ALA A 999 9.65 38.68 14.47
N GLY A 1000 9.76 39.28 13.28
CA GLY A 1000 8.82 39.05 12.17
C GLY A 1000 8.89 37.64 11.59
N TRP A 1001 10.10 37.08 11.42
CA TRP A 1001 10.26 35.74 10.83
C TRP A 1001 9.59 34.61 11.65
N LEU A 1002 9.45 34.76 12.97
CA LEU A 1002 8.89 33.78 13.91
C LEU A 1002 7.39 33.97 14.01
N ARG A 1003 6.94 35.24 14.10
CA ARG A 1003 5.52 35.58 14.10
C ARG A 1003 4.79 34.98 12.91
N TYR A 1004 5.41 35.04 11.72
CA TYR A 1004 4.82 34.51 10.50
C TYR A 1004 5.15 33.05 10.21
N ALA A 1005 6.06 32.42 10.97
CA ALA A 1005 6.41 31.01 10.77
C ALA A 1005 5.23 30.06 11.02
N ALA A 1006 4.21 30.52 11.76
CA ALA A 1006 2.99 29.76 12.06
C ALA A 1006 1.92 29.87 10.97
N ASP A 1007 2.05 30.77 9.99
CA ASP A 1007 1.07 30.97 8.92
C ASP A 1007 1.18 29.86 7.85
N ASP A 1008 0.06 29.24 7.46
CA ASP A 1008 0.06 28.11 6.50
C ASP A 1008 0.57 28.49 5.08
N ASP A 1009 0.55 29.78 4.72
CA ASP A 1009 1.05 30.30 3.44
C ASP A 1009 2.55 30.70 3.47
N VAL A 1010 3.23 30.43 4.59
CA VAL A 1010 4.61 30.84 4.84
C VAL A 1010 5.49 29.64 5.20
N GLU A 1011 6.71 29.60 4.67
CA GLU A 1011 7.69 28.58 5.01
C GLU A 1011 8.99 29.21 5.52
N LEU A 1012 9.30 29.00 6.80
CA LEU A 1012 10.57 29.42 7.39
C LEU A 1012 11.69 28.43 7.03
N VAL A 1013 12.74 28.93 6.37
CA VAL A 1013 13.90 28.15 5.92
C VAL A 1013 15.16 28.66 6.64
N PRO A 1014 15.55 28.08 7.80
CA PRO A 1014 16.73 28.52 8.53
C PRO A 1014 18.02 28.10 7.82
N LEU A 1015 18.95 29.02 7.61
CA LEU A 1015 20.31 28.70 7.18
C LEU A 1015 21.01 27.88 8.26
N ARG A 1016 21.79 26.88 7.86
CA ARG A 1016 22.40 25.92 8.79
C ARG A 1016 23.92 26.07 8.84
N ARG A 1017 24.53 25.72 9.98
CA ARG A 1017 25.97 25.44 10.07
C ARG A 1017 26.31 24.19 9.25
N PHE A 1018 27.59 23.99 8.93
CA PHE A 1018 28.04 22.74 8.33
C PHE A 1018 28.01 21.62 9.37
N ASP A 1019 27.42 20.50 9.00
CA ASP A 1019 27.38 19.26 9.77
C ASP A 1019 28.51 18.30 9.31
N ALA A 1020 28.62 17.15 9.98
CA ALA A 1020 29.60 16.13 9.63
C ALA A 1020 29.47 15.63 8.18
N PRO A 1021 28.26 15.32 7.66
CA PRO A 1021 28.08 14.98 6.24
C PRO A 1021 28.57 16.06 5.28
N ALA A 1022 28.21 17.34 5.49
CA ALA A 1022 28.57 18.42 4.57
C ALA A 1022 30.08 18.68 4.53
N ILE A 1023 30.77 18.66 5.68
CA ILE A 1023 32.24 18.80 5.72
C ILE A 1023 32.93 17.61 5.09
N ARG A 1024 32.48 16.39 5.40
CA ARG A 1024 33.05 15.18 4.82
C ARG A 1024 32.99 15.24 3.29
N GLN A 1025 31.83 15.61 2.75
CA GLN A 1025 31.65 15.73 1.31
C GLN A 1025 32.54 16.83 0.71
N TRP A 1026 32.52 18.05 1.27
CA TRP A 1026 33.31 19.16 0.74
C TRP A 1026 34.82 18.86 0.75
N MET A 1027 35.35 18.33 1.85
CA MET A 1027 36.79 18.03 1.96
C MET A 1027 37.23 16.93 0.99
N LEU A 1028 36.33 16.01 0.64
CA LEU A 1028 36.61 14.90 -0.29
C LEU A 1028 36.51 15.32 -1.76
N GLU A 1029 35.60 16.23 -2.13
CA GLU A 1029 35.42 16.71 -3.52
C GLU A 1029 36.64 17.49 -4.01
N ASP A 1030 37.08 18.47 -3.23
CA ASP A 1030 38.11 19.43 -3.66
C ASP A 1030 39.54 18.99 -3.29
N SER A 1031 39.70 17.78 -2.72
CA SER A 1031 40.96 17.28 -2.13
C SER A 1031 41.63 18.33 -1.24
N LEU A 1032 40.79 19.05 -0.50
CA LEU A 1032 41.22 20.08 0.44
C LEU A 1032 41.99 19.39 1.57
N GLY A 1033 42.82 20.14 2.27
CA GLY A 1033 43.76 19.61 3.25
C GLY A 1033 43.19 18.78 4.40
N PHE A 1034 41.94 18.31 4.43
CA PHE A 1034 41.38 17.44 5.49
C PHE A 1034 40.76 16.13 4.93
N PRO A 1035 41.56 15.21 4.36
CA PRO A 1035 41.09 13.96 3.74
C PRO A 1035 40.70 12.85 4.73
N ASP A 1036 41.00 13.00 6.02
CA ASP A 1036 40.75 11.99 7.06
C ASP A 1036 39.69 12.43 8.08
N ASP A 1037 38.88 11.47 8.55
CA ASP A 1037 37.77 11.72 9.49
C ASP A 1037 38.22 12.41 10.78
N ALA A 1038 39.44 12.15 11.25
CA ALA A 1038 39.97 12.78 12.45
C ALA A 1038 40.16 14.29 12.24
N GLY A 1039 40.80 14.67 11.14
CA GLY A 1039 40.96 16.07 10.74
C GLY A 1039 39.62 16.78 10.47
N GLN A 1040 38.66 16.09 9.85
CA GLN A 1040 37.32 16.66 9.58
C GLN A 1040 36.51 16.90 10.86
N ARG A 1041 36.54 15.96 11.80
CA ARG A 1041 35.94 16.14 13.14
C ARG A 1041 36.59 17.28 13.88
N GLU A 1042 37.91 17.42 13.78
CA GLU A 1042 38.63 18.50 14.45
C GLU A 1042 38.33 19.87 13.84
N LEU A 1043 38.21 19.96 12.51
CA LEU A 1043 37.76 21.16 11.81
C LEU A 1043 36.38 21.60 12.34
N LEU A 1044 35.39 20.70 12.34
CA LEU A 1044 34.04 20.98 12.86
C LEU A 1044 34.06 21.41 14.32
N ARG A 1045 34.73 20.65 15.18
CA ARG A 1045 34.80 20.92 16.62
C ARG A 1045 35.39 22.30 16.90
N ARG A 1046 36.41 22.71 16.14
CA ARG A 1046 37.15 23.95 16.38
C ARG A 1046 36.52 25.17 15.70
N THR A 1047 35.79 25.00 14.61
CA THR A 1047 35.10 26.11 13.93
C THR A 1047 33.60 26.17 14.21
N GLY A 1048 33.07 25.25 15.03
CA GLY A 1048 31.64 25.12 15.30
C GLY A 1048 30.80 24.84 14.05
N GLY A 1049 31.42 24.42 12.94
CA GLY A 1049 30.76 24.31 11.63
C GLY A 1049 30.32 25.64 11.00
N TRP A 1050 30.67 26.80 11.55
CA TRP A 1050 30.28 28.10 10.99
C TRP A 1050 30.81 28.29 9.56
N PRO A 1051 29.94 28.49 8.55
CA PRO A 1051 30.36 28.56 7.15
C PRO A 1051 31.47 29.59 6.89
N THR A 1052 31.36 30.78 7.49
CA THR A 1052 32.38 31.82 7.43
C THR A 1052 33.75 31.39 7.97
N LEU A 1053 33.79 30.65 9.09
CA LEU A 1053 35.04 30.19 9.70
C LEU A 1053 35.64 29.04 8.90
N VAL A 1054 34.83 28.06 8.49
CA VAL A 1054 35.29 26.92 7.68
C VAL A 1054 35.83 27.43 6.34
N GLY A 1055 35.12 28.31 5.64
CA GLY A 1055 35.57 28.92 4.38
C GLY A 1055 36.88 29.70 4.51
N ARG A 1056 37.08 30.42 5.62
CA ARG A 1056 38.37 31.10 5.93
C ARG A 1056 39.50 30.10 6.14
N VAL A 1057 39.25 28.98 6.83
CA VAL A 1057 40.25 27.92 7.02
C VAL A 1057 40.63 27.32 5.67
N VAL A 1058 39.63 26.92 4.86
CA VAL A 1058 39.83 26.30 3.55
C VAL A 1058 40.60 27.22 2.60
N THR A 1059 40.22 28.51 2.53
CA THR A 1059 40.91 29.51 1.69
C THR A 1059 42.34 29.76 2.19
N GLY A 1060 42.57 29.69 3.51
CA GLY A 1060 43.86 29.87 4.16
C GLY A 1060 44.84 28.69 4.02
N LEU A 1061 44.39 27.54 3.50
CA LEU A 1061 45.25 26.37 3.25
C LEU A 1061 46.23 26.56 2.10
N ALA A 1062 46.05 27.59 1.25
CA ALA A 1062 46.95 27.91 0.15
C ALA A 1062 48.35 28.34 0.66
N GLY A 1063 49.19 27.36 1.00
CA GLY A 1063 50.58 27.54 1.45
C GLY A 1063 50.84 27.35 2.94
N ARG A 1064 49.90 26.78 3.72
CA ARG A 1064 50.06 26.49 5.16
C ARG A 1064 49.66 25.05 5.47
N ASP A 1065 50.19 24.51 6.57
CA ASP A 1065 49.73 23.24 7.13
C ASP A 1065 48.34 23.39 7.78
N ARG A 1066 47.61 22.29 7.89
CA ARG A 1066 46.20 22.20 8.33
C ARG A 1066 45.97 22.86 9.68
N ASP A 1067 46.79 22.46 10.66
CA ASP A 1067 46.72 22.97 12.03
C ASP A 1067 47.07 24.45 12.10
N GLN A 1068 48.04 24.90 11.28
CA GLN A 1068 48.45 26.30 11.23
C GLN A 1068 47.36 27.20 10.63
N ALA A 1069 46.64 26.74 9.60
CA ALA A 1069 45.51 27.46 9.01
C ALA A 1069 44.35 27.57 10.01
N LEU A 1070 44.01 26.46 10.68
CA LEU A 1070 42.97 26.40 11.71
C LEU A 1070 43.30 27.32 12.91
N ASP A 1071 44.53 27.24 13.43
CA ASP A 1071 45.00 28.10 14.51
C ASP A 1071 45.12 29.57 14.12
N ALA A 1072 45.39 29.88 12.85
CA ALA A 1072 45.41 31.26 12.37
C ALA A 1072 44.01 31.88 12.40
N VAL A 1073 43.00 31.16 11.92
CA VAL A 1073 41.60 31.63 11.92
C VAL A 1073 41.10 31.80 13.36
N LEU A 1074 41.37 30.84 14.25
CA LEU A 1074 40.95 30.94 15.65
C LEU A 1074 41.67 32.04 16.42
N ARG A 1075 42.96 32.30 16.13
CA ARG A 1075 43.65 33.47 16.68
C ARG A 1075 43.02 34.77 16.22
N GLN A 1076 42.56 34.86 14.97
CA GLN A 1076 41.86 36.05 14.47
C GLN A 1076 40.52 36.26 15.17
N VAL A 1077 39.72 35.20 15.34
CA VAL A 1077 38.45 35.25 16.09
C VAL A 1077 38.72 35.70 17.54
N ARG A 1078 39.73 35.12 18.19
CA ARG A 1078 40.10 35.49 19.57
C ARG A 1078 40.65 36.92 19.71
N ALA A 1079 41.30 37.45 18.69
CA ALA A 1079 41.82 38.82 18.70
C ALA A 1079 40.73 39.87 18.49
N LYS A 1080 39.64 39.51 17.80
CA LYS A 1080 38.50 40.39 17.51
C LYS A 1080 37.17 39.63 17.67
N PRO A 1081 36.80 39.23 18.90
CA PRO A 1081 35.60 38.43 19.14
C PRO A 1081 34.32 39.17 18.77
N SER A 1082 34.29 40.51 18.94
CA SER A 1082 33.12 41.33 18.62
C SER A 1082 32.67 41.20 17.18
N THR A 1083 33.59 41.15 16.21
CA THR A 1083 33.21 41.01 14.79
C THR A 1083 32.50 39.69 14.53
N PHE A 1084 32.94 38.59 15.15
CA PHE A 1084 32.28 37.30 14.98
C PHE A 1084 30.90 37.28 15.66
N LEU A 1085 30.77 37.88 16.85
CA LEU A 1085 29.49 38.02 17.56
C LEU A 1085 28.48 38.89 16.79
N ASP A 1086 28.96 39.93 16.11
CA ASP A 1086 28.12 40.77 15.27
C ASP A 1086 27.72 40.01 13.99
N ASP A 1087 28.64 39.25 13.38
CA ASP A 1087 28.39 38.44 12.18
C ASP A 1087 27.38 37.30 12.44
N THR A 1088 27.33 36.71 13.65
CA THR A 1088 26.35 35.66 14.00
C THR A 1088 24.95 36.21 14.26
N GLY A 1089 24.82 37.52 14.52
CA GLY A 1089 23.54 38.17 14.77
C GLY A 1089 23.02 38.08 16.21
N VAL A 1090 23.74 37.42 17.13
CA VAL A 1090 23.33 37.33 18.54
C VAL A 1090 23.32 38.69 19.25
N ARG A 1091 23.96 39.71 18.67
CA ARG A 1091 23.95 41.10 19.15
C ARG A 1091 23.16 42.07 18.25
N ALA A 1092 22.41 41.54 17.28
CA ALA A 1092 21.65 42.37 16.34
C ALA A 1092 20.48 43.12 17.01
N ASP A 1093 20.01 42.60 18.15
CA ASP A 1093 18.90 43.13 18.92
C ASP A 1093 19.22 43.09 20.43
N PRO A 1094 18.83 44.09 21.23
CA PRO A 1094 19.09 44.12 22.67
C PRO A 1094 18.50 42.93 23.44
N CYS A 1095 17.31 42.44 23.08
CA CYS A 1095 16.68 41.29 23.72
C CYS A 1095 17.44 39.99 23.39
N LEU A 1096 17.82 39.79 22.11
CA LEU A 1096 18.66 38.65 21.71
C LEU A 1096 20.02 38.66 22.42
N ALA A 1097 20.64 39.83 22.53
CA ALA A 1097 21.93 39.99 23.21
C ALA A 1097 21.84 39.65 24.70
N ALA A 1098 20.77 40.09 25.37
CA ALA A 1098 20.52 39.78 26.77
C ALA A 1098 20.28 38.29 26.98
N ALA A 1099 19.44 37.66 26.15
CA ALA A 1099 19.15 36.23 26.22
C ALA A 1099 20.41 35.39 26.01
N TRP A 1100 21.17 35.67 24.95
CA TRP A 1100 22.42 34.97 24.67
C TRP A 1100 23.44 35.11 25.81
N HIS A 1101 23.55 36.31 26.40
CA HIS A 1101 24.50 36.53 27.50
C HIS A 1101 24.14 35.73 28.76
N VAL A 1102 22.85 35.64 29.09
CA VAL A 1102 22.36 34.80 30.20
C VAL A 1102 22.67 33.32 29.94
N LEU A 1103 22.32 32.81 28.76
CA LEU A 1103 22.53 31.41 28.40
C LEU A 1103 24.01 31.02 28.43
N VAL A 1104 24.92 31.88 27.92
CA VAL A 1104 26.37 31.62 27.96
C VAL A 1104 26.94 31.67 29.38
N LYS A 1105 26.38 32.53 30.24
CA LYS A 1105 26.81 32.71 31.63
C LYS A 1105 26.46 31.50 32.48
N GLU A 1106 25.24 30.98 32.34
CA GLU A 1106 24.78 29.81 33.07
C GLU A 1106 25.36 28.51 32.49
N ASP A 1107 25.72 28.49 31.19
CA ASP A 1107 26.26 27.32 30.47
C ASP A 1107 25.31 26.11 30.54
N ASP A 1108 24.00 26.39 30.64
CA ASP A 1108 22.96 25.40 30.89
C ASP A 1108 22.57 24.65 29.61
N ARG A 1109 22.03 23.44 29.78
CA ARG A 1109 21.48 22.60 28.70
C ARG A 1109 20.06 22.21 29.06
N GLY A 1110 19.18 22.23 28.08
CA GLY A 1110 17.80 21.82 28.30
C GLY A 1110 16.94 21.92 27.05
N THR A 1111 15.67 21.57 27.21
CA THR A 1111 14.67 21.77 26.16
C THR A 1111 14.43 23.27 25.93
N ILE A 1112 13.71 23.62 24.86
CA ILE A 1112 13.31 25.02 24.60
C ILE A 1112 12.53 25.58 25.81
N GLU A 1113 11.69 24.76 26.45
CA GLU A 1113 10.90 25.14 27.62
C GLU A 1113 11.79 25.39 28.84
N ASP A 1114 12.82 24.57 29.06
CA ASP A 1114 13.78 24.75 30.16
C ASP A 1114 14.56 26.06 30.01
N LEU A 1115 15.10 26.31 28.81
CA LEU A 1115 15.85 27.54 28.51
C LEU A 1115 14.95 28.77 28.59
N THR A 1116 13.69 28.66 28.15
CA THR A 1116 12.69 29.73 28.28
C THR A 1116 12.38 30.02 29.74
N THR A 1117 12.27 28.99 30.57
CA THR A 1117 12.05 29.12 32.02
C THR A 1117 13.24 29.82 32.68
N LEU A 1118 14.47 29.44 32.32
CA LEU A 1118 15.68 30.12 32.80
C LEU A 1118 15.67 31.61 32.45
N LEU A 1119 15.38 31.97 31.20
CA LEU A 1119 15.28 33.37 30.78
C LEU A 1119 14.16 34.12 31.53
N THR A 1120 13.07 33.43 31.87
CA THR A 1120 11.92 34.01 32.59
C THR A 1120 12.34 34.46 33.98
N LEU A 1121 13.09 33.63 34.72
CA LEU A 1121 13.62 33.97 36.04
C LEU A 1121 14.47 35.26 35.98
N TYR A 1122 15.35 35.36 34.98
CA TYR A 1122 16.19 36.54 34.78
C TYR A 1122 15.40 37.80 34.36
N GLY A 1123 14.31 37.64 33.62
CA GLY A 1123 13.38 38.71 33.29
C GLY A 1123 12.61 39.22 34.52
N GLU A 1124 12.20 38.32 35.41
CA GLU A 1124 11.55 38.66 36.70
C GLU A 1124 12.50 39.40 37.65
N ASP A 1125 13.79 39.06 37.62
CA ASP A 1125 14.86 39.76 38.36
C ASP A 1125 15.22 41.14 37.77
N GLY A 1126 14.58 41.55 36.68
CA GLY A 1126 14.72 42.89 36.08
C GLY A 1126 15.90 43.02 35.12
N THR A 1127 16.37 41.93 34.51
CA THR A 1127 17.41 41.98 33.47
C THR A 1127 16.90 42.75 32.25
N ALA A 1128 17.52 43.89 31.96
CA ALA A 1128 17.17 44.71 30.79
C ALA A 1128 17.28 43.91 29.48
N GLY A 1129 16.25 43.97 28.64
CA GLY A 1129 16.12 43.19 27.41
C GLY A 1129 15.31 41.89 27.57
N LEU A 1130 15.07 41.41 28.80
CA LEU A 1130 14.28 40.19 29.07
C LEU A 1130 12.95 40.49 29.75
N THR A 1131 12.66 41.75 30.04
CA THR A 1131 11.39 42.14 30.68
C THR A 1131 10.25 42.19 29.66
N PRO A 1132 8.99 41.91 30.05
CA PRO A 1132 7.85 41.97 29.11
C PRO A 1132 7.67 43.31 28.36
N PRO A 1133 7.97 44.49 28.95
CA PRO A 1133 8.04 45.75 28.20
C PRO A 1133 9.10 45.75 27.10
N ASP A 1134 10.32 45.29 27.38
CA ASP A 1134 11.43 45.29 26.41
C ASP A 1134 11.13 44.37 25.22
N LEU A 1135 10.57 43.17 25.49
CA LEU A 1135 10.19 42.21 24.45
C LEU A 1135 9.17 42.79 23.48
N ARG A 1136 8.13 43.46 24.01
CA ARG A 1136 7.09 44.10 23.20
C ARG A 1136 7.61 45.28 22.39
N GLU A 1137 8.56 46.04 22.92
CA GLU A 1137 9.20 47.14 22.20
C GLU A 1137 9.96 46.63 20.97
N HIS A 1138 10.59 45.45 21.07
CA HIS A 1138 11.36 44.83 19.99
C HIS A 1138 10.56 43.81 19.15
N GLY A 1139 9.26 43.64 19.44
CA GLY A 1139 8.31 42.88 18.64
C GLY A 1139 8.22 41.37 18.93
N TYR A 1140 8.81 40.89 20.03
CA TYR A 1140 8.70 39.50 20.49
C TYR A 1140 7.45 39.31 21.35
N ASP A 1141 6.75 38.18 21.17
CA ASP A 1141 5.55 37.84 21.93
C ASP A 1141 5.90 37.21 23.29
N GLY A 1142 7.07 36.54 23.37
CA GLY A 1142 7.61 36.01 24.63
C GLY A 1142 9.07 35.61 24.56
N LEU A 1143 9.61 35.13 25.68
CA LEU A 1143 11.00 34.67 25.80
C LEU A 1143 11.28 33.40 24.98
N HIS A 1144 10.24 32.60 24.72
CA HIS A 1144 10.30 31.46 23.82
C HIS A 1144 10.81 31.86 22.42
N ASP A 1145 10.38 33.02 21.91
CA ASP A 1145 10.78 33.52 20.60
C ASP A 1145 12.28 33.83 20.55
N LEU A 1146 12.87 34.29 21.67
CA LEU A 1146 14.31 34.53 21.75
C LEU A 1146 15.11 33.23 21.67
N VAL A 1147 14.64 32.17 22.34
CA VAL A 1147 15.29 30.85 22.29
C VAL A 1147 15.21 30.27 20.87
N GLU A 1148 14.04 30.35 20.23
CA GLU A 1148 13.87 29.92 18.84
C GLU A 1148 14.69 30.75 17.86
N ALA A 1149 14.75 32.08 18.02
CA ALA A 1149 15.59 32.94 17.20
C ALA A 1149 17.07 32.57 17.32
N LEU A 1150 17.57 32.31 18.53
CA LEU A 1150 18.96 31.87 18.75
C LEU A 1150 19.22 30.48 18.13
N ARG A 1151 18.24 29.58 18.16
CA ARG A 1151 18.32 28.29 17.48
C ARG A 1151 18.40 28.46 15.95
N VAL A 1152 17.53 29.30 15.37
CA VAL A 1152 17.52 29.61 13.92
C VAL A 1152 18.83 30.27 13.47
N LEU A 1153 19.44 31.13 14.30
CA LEU A 1153 20.75 31.72 14.05
C LEU A 1153 21.92 30.74 14.18
N GLY A 1154 21.68 29.52 14.63
CA GLY A 1154 22.70 28.50 14.87
C GLY A 1154 23.53 28.74 16.13
N ALA A 1155 23.10 29.62 17.02
CA ALA A 1155 23.78 29.91 18.30
C ALA A 1155 23.52 28.84 19.36
N LEU A 1156 22.38 28.14 19.25
CA LEU A 1156 22.07 26.95 20.05
C LEU A 1156 22.24 25.70 19.20
N GLU A 1157 22.79 24.66 19.80
CA GLU A 1157 23.05 23.37 19.14
C GLU A 1157 22.44 22.19 19.89
N PRO A 1158 21.89 21.21 19.17
CA PRO A 1158 21.36 20.01 19.80
C PRO A 1158 22.50 19.10 20.28
N VAL A 1159 22.41 18.66 21.53
CA VAL A 1159 23.33 17.72 22.18
C VAL A 1159 22.49 16.75 23.01
N ASP A 1160 22.51 15.46 22.65
CA ASP A 1160 21.80 14.38 23.37
C ASP A 1160 20.29 14.64 23.59
N GLY A 1161 19.63 15.35 22.67
CA GLY A 1161 18.20 15.69 22.74
C GLY A 1161 17.86 17.00 23.46
N GLU A 1162 18.88 17.72 23.95
CA GLU A 1162 18.75 19.04 24.58
C GLU A 1162 19.44 20.12 23.73
N LEU A 1163 19.13 21.39 23.96
CA LEU A 1163 19.83 22.53 23.36
C LEU A 1163 20.93 23.05 24.29
N ALA A 1164 22.11 23.30 23.72
CA ALA A 1164 23.27 23.88 24.40
C ALA A 1164 23.81 25.10 23.63
N CYS A 1165 24.51 25.99 24.32
CA CYS A 1165 25.23 27.09 23.66
C CYS A 1165 26.35 26.57 22.76
N GLU A 1166 26.44 27.08 21.52
CA GLU A 1166 27.51 26.68 20.59
C GLU A 1166 28.90 27.04 21.17
N PRO A 1167 29.81 26.06 21.33
CA PRO A 1167 31.05 26.25 22.09
C PRO A 1167 31.98 27.36 21.58
N VAL A 1168 32.12 27.52 20.26
CA VAL A 1168 33.02 28.53 19.66
C VAL A 1168 32.45 29.93 19.87
N LEU A 1169 31.15 30.10 19.70
CA LEU A 1169 30.44 31.36 19.95
C LEU A 1169 30.41 31.71 21.44
N ALA A 1170 30.21 30.74 22.31
CA ALA A 1170 30.26 30.92 23.76
C ALA A 1170 31.66 31.36 24.23
N ASP A 1171 32.74 30.74 23.74
CA ASP A 1171 34.13 31.17 24.02
C ASP A 1171 34.40 32.59 23.51
N ALA A 1172 33.91 32.96 22.33
CA ALA A 1172 34.02 34.32 21.81
C ALA A 1172 33.27 35.34 22.69
N THR A 1173 32.09 34.98 23.19
CA THR A 1173 31.27 35.81 24.07
C THR A 1173 31.96 36.05 25.41
N ARG A 1174 32.48 35.00 26.05
CA ARG A 1174 33.21 35.07 27.33
C ARG A 1174 34.49 35.91 27.26
N ARG A 1175 35.08 36.07 26.06
CA ARG A 1175 36.27 36.90 25.82
C ARG A 1175 35.95 38.35 25.44
N SER A 1176 34.71 38.62 25.05
CA SER A 1176 34.27 39.96 24.65
C SER A 1176 33.70 40.77 25.82
N GLY A 1177 33.24 40.10 26.88
CA GLY A 1177 32.96 40.71 28.18
C GLY A 1177 34.24 40.91 28.97
#